data_AF-A0AAX2IG09-F1
#
_entry.id   AF-A0AAX2IG09-F1
#
_cell.length_a   1.000
_cell.length_b   1.000
_cell.length_c   1.000
_cell.angle_alpha   90.00
_cell.angle_beta   90.00
_cell.angle_gamma   90.00
#
_symmetry.space_group_name_H-M   'P 1'
#
loop_
_entity.id
_entity.type
_entity.pdbx_description
1 polymer ?
#
loop_
_entity_poly.entity_id
_entity_poly.type
_entity_poly.pdbx_seq_one_letter_code
_entity_poly.pdbx_strand_id
1 'polypeptide(L)'
;MKKQLLFISALVLGSLGWGQQKTIKVACVGNSITYGYGIENREQNSYPSVLQRLLGKGYKVGNFGHSGATLLSKGHRPYIQQEEYQKALAFAGDIVVIHLGINDTDPRNWPNHRNDFVKDYLTLISSLKKANPKARIVIARMSPLSHRHHRFESGTRDWHAEIQQAIALVAQQTNAQLIDFHEPLYHFPQMLPDAVHPNAQGAAILAQVVFGAITGNYGGLQLPEIYSDNMVLQHGQSLPLHGIANAGTKITVTIGKQQLNTTADSNGKWQVTLAPLAAKETYTLQITAGKEKRVFKNVVAGEVWLCSGQSNMEFEMFQASTGERDIPQAENPNIRLFDMEARWRTDNANAWELSALDSINVLQYYKPAQWEVCTPKTVRAFSAVAYYFGRTLQKDLDMPIGLICNAVGGSPTESWIDRRTLEYDFPRILNNWRENDFIMDWVRQRAGENIAKATDKLQRHPYEPAYLFEAGILPLAKYPIKGVIWYQGESNAHNKDAHSKLFPLLVKSWRTEFNNPQLPFYYVQLSSINRPSWGWFRESQRRLMKVVPHSGMAVSYDYGHPTDVHPKNKQPIGERLAQWALADTYGRKVLPSGPLFRSATFNGKVATVTFDYAQGMHSADGKTLRGFELSDDNGIFYPATAEVIGEEVKVTSEEVSTPKMVRYGFSPVTDGNLVNEANLPASTFTSEP
;
A
#
# COMPACT_ATOMS: atom_id res chain seq x y z
N MET A 1 46.45 63.67 46.31
CA MET A 1 45.29 62.98 46.92
C MET A 1 44.76 61.91 45.97
N LYS A 2 44.74 60.64 46.43
CA LYS A 2 44.07 59.44 45.84
C LYS A 2 44.58 58.96 44.45
N LYS A 3 44.75 57.65 44.15
CA LYS A 3 44.71 56.38 44.90
C LYS A 3 45.18 55.25 43.94
N GLN A 4 45.94 54.29 44.50
CA GLN A 4 45.92 52.82 44.30
C GLN A 4 45.69 52.18 42.93
N LEU A 5 46.63 51.31 42.53
CA LEU A 5 46.34 49.98 41.99
C LEU A 5 47.49 49.02 42.36
N LEU A 6 47.19 47.99 43.15
CA LEU A 6 48.06 46.87 43.49
C LEU A 6 47.44 45.60 42.89
N PHE A 7 48.19 44.94 42.02
CA PHE A 7 47.89 43.63 41.46
C PHE A 7 48.21 42.55 42.49
N ILE A 8 47.25 41.67 42.80
CA ILE A 8 47.49 40.38 43.45
C ILE A 8 46.76 39.30 42.65
N SER A 9 47.54 38.40 42.07
CA SER A 9 47.11 37.18 41.40
C SER A 9 46.76 36.12 42.46
N ALA A 10 45.51 35.66 42.50
CA ALA A 10 45.11 34.51 43.31
C ALA A 10 44.68 33.36 42.38
N LEU A 11 45.51 32.31 42.32
CA LEU A 11 45.13 31.00 41.77
C LEU A 11 44.12 30.37 42.74
N VAL A 12 42.89 30.13 42.27
CA VAL A 12 41.93 29.25 42.93
C VAL A 12 41.97 27.89 42.23
N LEU A 13 42.60 26.92 42.89
CA LEU A 13 42.47 25.49 42.59
C LEU A 13 41.06 25.03 42.97
N GLY A 14 40.13 25.09 42.01
CA GLY A 14 38.83 24.42 42.12
C GLY A 14 38.99 22.94 41.81
N SER A 15 38.87 22.09 42.82
CA SER A 15 38.74 20.64 42.68
C SER A 15 37.40 20.32 42.00
N LEU A 16 37.45 20.08 40.68
CA LEU A 16 36.37 19.44 39.94
C LEU A 16 36.24 17.99 40.41
N GLY A 17 35.37 17.75 41.39
CA GLY A 17 34.89 16.41 41.70
C GLY A 17 34.15 15.87 40.47
N TRP A 18 34.80 15.00 39.70
CA TRP A 18 34.16 14.22 38.65
C TRP A 18 33.22 13.21 39.33
N GLY A 19 31.97 13.61 39.58
CA GLY A 19 30.93 12.68 39.97
C GLY A 19 30.78 11.64 38.88
N GLN A 20 31.16 10.40 39.16
CA GLN A 20 31.02 9.28 38.21
C GLN A 20 29.53 9.14 37.88
N GLN A 21 29.15 9.51 36.66
CA GLN A 21 27.76 9.47 36.21
C GLN A 21 27.22 8.05 36.38
N LYS A 22 26.18 7.89 37.23
CA LYS A 22 25.60 6.58 37.52
C LYS A 22 25.11 5.95 36.21
N THR A 23 25.66 4.78 35.87
CA THR A 23 25.26 4.01 34.68
C THR A 23 23.79 3.59 34.81
N ILE A 24 22.99 3.86 33.78
CA ILE A 24 21.58 3.47 33.71
C ILE A 24 21.48 2.00 33.28
N LYS A 25 20.80 1.17 34.06
CA LYS A 25 20.60 -0.25 33.75
C LYS A 25 19.35 -0.46 32.90
N VAL A 26 19.49 -1.11 31.75
CA VAL A 26 18.38 -1.48 30.86
C VAL A 26 18.25 -3.00 30.85
N ALA A 27 17.16 -3.54 31.39
CA ALA A 27 16.88 -4.98 31.36
C ALA A 27 15.99 -5.32 30.17
N CYS A 28 16.51 -6.08 29.19
CA CYS A 28 15.71 -6.63 28.11
C CYS A 28 15.20 -8.01 28.52
N VAL A 29 13.93 -8.10 28.88
CA VAL A 29 13.23 -9.29 29.36
C VAL A 29 12.42 -9.87 28.21
N GLY A 30 12.61 -11.15 27.88
CA GLY A 30 11.85 -11.71 26.77
C GLY A 30 12.08 -13.18 26.46
N ASN A 31 11.68 -13.55 25.26
CA ASN A 31 11.76 -14.91 24.74
C ASN A 31 13.01 -15.13 23.85
N SER A 32 12.95 -16.10 22.93
CA SER A 32 13.99 -16.42 21.93
C SER A 32 14.41 -15.22 21.08
N ILE A 33 13.51 -14.27 20.81
CA ILE A 33 13.81 -13.08 20.01
C ILE A 33 14.66 -12.08 20.80
N THR A 34 14.38 -11.94 22.11
CA THR A 34 15.25 -11.16 23.00
C THR A 34 16.58 -11.87 23.24
N TYR A 35 16.55 -13.19 23.39
CA TYR A 35 17.75 -14.00 23.47
C TYR A 35 18.62 -13.70 22.23
N GLY A 36 18.06 -13.78 21.03
CA GLY A 36 18.79 -13.70 19.75
C GLY A 36 18.99 -15.09 19.14
N TYR A 37 17.98 -15.96 19.25
CA TYR A 37 17.98 -17.29 18.64
C TYR A 37 18.10 -17.19 17.11
N GLY A 38 18.94 -18.04 16.51
CA GLY A 38 19.17 -18.07 15.07
C GLY A 38 20.04 -16.93 14.51
N ILE A 39 20.39 -15.92 15.32
CA ILE A 39 21.25 -14.81 14.88
C ILE A 39 22.72 -15.20 15.02
N GLU A 40 23.45 -15.15 13.91
CA GLU A 40 24.90 -15.33 13.90
C GLU A 40 25.59 -14.25 14.77
N ASN A 41 26.55 -14.67 15.60
CA ASN A 41 27.23 -13.78 16.55
C ASN A 41 26.25 -12.97 17.42
N ARG A 42 25.19 -13.62 17.94
CA ARG A 42 24.16 -13.02 18.81
C ARG A 42 24.66 -12.07 19.91
N GLU A 43 25.83 -12.31 20.47
CA GLU A 43 26.44 -11.44 21.50
C GLU A 43 26.77 -10.05 20.95
N GLN A 44 26.90 -9.93 19.63
CA GLN A 44 27.02 -8.68 18.90
C GLN A 44 25.69 -8.31 18.21
N ASN A 45 24.97 -9.27 17.64
CA ASN A 45 23.89 -8.98 16.69
C ASN A 45 22.46 -9.13 17.23
N SER A 46 22.26 -9.62 18.45
CA SER A 46 20.94 -9.57 19.10
C SER A 46 20.51 -8.12 19.35
N TYR A 47 19.20 -7.85 19.41
CA TYR A 47 18.73 -6.48 19.60
C TYR A 47 19.24 -5.86 20.92
N PRO A 48 19.37 -6.58 22.06
CA PRO A 48 19.96 -5.99 23.27
C PRO A 48 21.43 -5.62 23.10
N SER A 49 22.20 -6.41 22.35
CA SER A 49 23.61 -6.13 22.07
C SER A 49 23.80 -4.95 21.12
N VAL A 50 22.95 -4.83 20.09
CA VAL A 50 22.91 -3.65 19.21
C VAL A 50 22.51 -2.41 20.02
N LEU A 51 21.49 -2.53 20.86
CA LEU A 51 21.02 -1.46 21.73
C LEU A 51 22.12 -0.94 22.68
N GLN A 52 22.93 -1.84 23.26
CA GLN A 52 24.08 -1.45 24.08
C GLN A 52 25.05 -0.55 23.32
N ARG A 53 25.32 -0.85 22.04
CA ARG A 53 26.20 -0.02 21.21
C ARG A 53 25.58 1.33 20.90
N LEU A 54 24.28 1.38 20.60
CA LEU A 54 23.55 2.61 20.32
C LEU A 54 23.50 3.54 21.55
N LEU A 55 23.25 2.99 22.73
CA LEU A 55 23.17 3.76 23.98
C LEU A 55 24.53 4.19 24.55
N GLY A 56 25.59 3.44 24.25
CA GLY A 56 26.96 3.74 24.67
C GLY A 56 27.22 3.51 26.18
N LYS A 57 28.36 4.03 26.65
CA LYS A 57 28.92 3.71 28.00
C LYS A 57 28.09 4.23 29.18
N GLY A 58 27.17 5.17 28.95
CA GLY A 58 26.25 5.67 29.99
C GLY A 58 25.20 4.64 30.41
N TYR A 59 25.05 3.56 29.66
CA TYR A 59 24.06 2.52 29.88
C TYR A 59 24.72 1.14 30.02
N LYS A 60 24.08 0.27 30.81
CA LYS A 60 24.37 -1.16 30.86
C LYS A 60 23.12 -1.92 30.45
N VAL A 61 23.14 -2.53 29.27
CA VAL A 61 22.04 -3.34 28.75
C VAL A 61 22.26 -4.80 29.10
N GLY A 62 21.30 -5.42 29.78
CA GLY A 62 21.27 -6.85 30.06
C GLY A 62 20.31 -7.57 29.13
N ASN A 63 20.75 -8.70 28.57
CA ASN A 63 19.90 -9.62 27.81
C ASN A 63 19.42 -10.74 28.75
N PHE A 64 18.12 -10.74 29.05
CA PHE A 64 17.44 -11.75 29.86
C PHE A 64 16.39 -12.49 29.04
N GLY A 65 16.65 -12.71 27.76
CA GLY A 65 15.80 -13.50 26.89
C GLY A 65 16.00 -15.00 27.09
N HIS A 66 14.91 -15.77 27.15
CA HIS A 66 14.97 -17.23 27.21
C HIS A 66 14.20 -17.88 26.06
N SER A 67 14.84 -18.81 25.34
CA SER A 67 14.23 -19.41 24.15
C SER A 67 12.99 -20.25 24.47
N GLY A 68 11.90 -20.02 23.73
CA GLY A 68 10.62 -20.70 23.93
C GLY A 68 9.81 -20.21 25.14
N ALA A 69 10.28 -19.21 25.89
CA ALA A 69 9.59 -18.75 27.09
C ALA A 69 8.20 -18.13 26.77
N THR A 70 7.20 -18.53 27.56
CA THR A 70 5.82 -18.03 27.55
C THR A 70 5.64 -16.98 28.63
N LEU A 71 4.77 -16.00 28.41
CA LEU A 71 4.33 -15.11 29.48
C LEU A 71 3.42 -15.86 30.47
N LEU A 72 2.53 -16.70 29.93
CA LEU A 72 1.57 -17.47 30.73
C LEU A 72 2.30 -18.32 31.76
N SER A 73 1.92 -18.16 33.02
CA SER A 73 2.45 -18.90 34.17
C SER A 73 2.13 -20.39 34.12
N LYS A 74 1.05 -20.74 33.43
CA LYS A 74 0.62 -22.12 33.12
C LYS A 74 0.94 -22.54 31.68
N GLY A 75 1.66 -21.72 30.93
CA GLY A 75 2.12 -22.09 29.60
C GLY A 75 3.13 -23.24 29.65
N HIS A 76 3.46 -23.82 28.50
CA HIS A 76 4.36 -24.97 28.42
C HIS A 76 5.82 -24.65 28.80
N ARG A 77 6.23 -23.37 28.86
CA ARG A 77 7.56 -22.93 29.32
C ARG A 77 7.49 -21.55 29.97
N PRO A 78 6.93 -21.41 31.17
CA PRO A 78 6.71 -20.11 31.81
C PRO A 78 8.02 -19.35 32.06
N TYR A 79 8.10 -18.08 31.63
CA TYR A 79 9.30 -17.25 31.81
C TYR A 79 9.68 -17.11 33.29
N ILE A 80 8.69 -17.02 34.17
CA ILE A 80 8.88 -16.87 35.62
C ILE A 80 9.56 -18.07 36.30
N GLN A 81 9.67 -19.21 35.60
CA GLN A 81 10.37 -20.40 36.08
C GLN A 81 11.79 -20.53 35.51
N GLN A 82 12.20 -19.62 34.61
CA GLN A 82 13.51 -19.66 33.97
C GLN A 82 14.56 -18.90 34.79
N GLU A 83 15.84 -19.26 34.62
CA GLU A 83 16.95 -18.61 35.32
C GLU A 83 17.07 -17.13 34.95
N GLU A 84 16.75 -16.76 33.71
CA GLU A 84 16.80 -15.40 33.19
C GLU A 84 15.83 -14.47 33.93
N TYR A 85 14.69 -14.98 34.41
CA TYR A 85 13.77 -14.20 35.25
C TYR A 85 14.43 -13.81 36.57
N GLN A 86 15.10 -14.75 37.24
CA GLN A 86 15.84 -14.47 38.48
C GLN A 86 16.99 -13.50 38.24
N LYS A 87 17.73 -13.67 37.13
CA LYS A 87 18.80 -12.74 36.72
C LYS A 87 18.27 -11.33 36.44
N ALA A 88 17.10 -11.19 35.79
CA ALA A 88 16.48 -9.90 35.53
C ALA A 88 16.05 -9.18 36.82
N LEU A 89 15.47 -9.91 37.78
CA LEU A 89 15.13 -9.38 39.10
C LEU A 89 16.39 -8.91 39.85
N ALA A 90 17.44 -9.75 39.89
CA ALA A 90 18.71 -9.42 40.55
C ALA A 90 19.42 -8.23 39.87
N PHE A 91 19.29 -8.10 38.56
CA PHE A 91 19.86 -6.97 37.81
C PHE A 91 19.24 -5.63 38.21
N ALA A 92 17.96 -5.64 38.61
CA ALA A 92 17.19 -4.50 39.09
C ALA A 92 17.32 -3.29 38.13
N GLY A 93 16.87 -3.48 36.88
CA GLY A 93 16.96 -2.48 35.83
C GLY A 93 16.28 -1.15 36.20
N ASP A 94 16.87 -0.04 35.79
CA ASP A 94 16.25 1.29 35.88
C ASP A 94 15.19 1.47 34.77
N ILE A 95 15.43 0.82 33.62
CA ILE A 95 14.48 0.68 32.52
C ILE A 95 14.32 -0.82 32.24
N VAL A 96 13.08 -1.29 32.09
CA VAL A 96 12.80 -2.69 31.75
C VAL A 96 11.97 -2.73 30.48
N VAL A 97 12.51 -3.42 29.46
CA VAL A 97 11.87 -3.64 28.16
C VAL A 97 11.36 -5.07 28.14
N ILE A 98 10.04 -5.26 28.01
CA ILE A 98 9.41 -6.58 28.06
C ILE A 98 8.89 -6.97 26.67
N HIS A 99 9.38 -8.10 26.16
CA HIS A 99 8.95 -8.73 24.90
C HIS A 99 8.65 -10.22 25.12
N LEU A 100 7.44 -10.49 25.62
CA LEU A 100 6.86 -11.83 25.83
C LEU A 100 5.47 -11.89 25.21
N GLY A 101 5.00 -13.09 24.87
CA GLY A 101 3.73 -13.31 24.17
C GLY A 101 3.85 -14.23 22.95
N ILE A 102 4.99 -14.20 22.23
CA ILE A 102 5.08 -14.89 20.93
C ILE A 102 4.85 -16.41 21.06
N ASN A 103 5.46 -17.04 22.07
CA ASN A 103 5.30 -18.47 22.34
C ASN A 103 3.94 -18.80 22.96
N ASP A 104 3.22 -17.80 23.48
CA ASP A 104 1.87 -17.97 23.99
C ASP A 104 0.89 -18.29 22.85
N THR A 105 1.21 -17.96 21.59
CA THR A 105 0.46 -18.39 20.37
C THR A 105 0.54 -19.90 20.08
N ASP A 106 1.16 -20.70 20.94
CA ASP A 106 1.18 -22.15 20.81
C ASP A 106 -0.17 -22.77 21.23
N PRO A 107 -0.70 -23.80 20.52
CA PRO A 107 -1.95 -24.48 20.88
C PRO A 107 -1.96 -25.10 22.29
N ARG A 108 -0.80 -25.38 22.88
CA ARG A 108 -0.70 -25.83 24.28
C ARG A 108 -1.05 -24.72 25.27
N ASN A 109 -0.97 -23.45 24.84
CA ASN A 109 -1.03 -22.26 25.69
C ASN A 109 -2.32 -21.46 25.49
N TRP A 110 -2.43 -20.71 24.38
CA TRP A 110 -3.48 -19.70 24.21
C TRP A 110 -4.90 -20.24 24.40
N PRO A 111 -5.28 -21.36 23.74
CA PRO A 111 -6.64 -21.88 23.87
C PRO A 111 -7.02 -22.23 25.32
N ASN A 112 -6.04 -22.68 26.11
CA ASN A 112 -6.26 -23.21 27.47
C ASN A 112 -6.15 -22.14 28.56
N HIS A 113 -5.34 -21.09 28.33
CA HIS A 113 -4.89 -20.19 29.40
C HIS A 113 -5.00 -18.69 29.08
N ARG A 114 -5.54 -18.28 27.92
CA ARG A 114 -5.63 -16.85 27.53
C ARG A 114 -6.22 -15.91 28.59
N ASN A 115 -7.18 -16.38 29.39
CA ASN A 115 -7.82 -15.59 30.45
C ASN A 115 -6.85 -15.18 31.58
N ASP A 116 -5.73 -15.92 31.74
CA ASP A 116 -4.70 -15.61 32.75
C ASP A 116 -3.65 -14.61 32.22
N PHE A 117 -3.58 -14.36 30.90
CA PHE A 117 -2.47 -13.63 30.26
C PHE A 117 -2.25 -12.23 30.84
N VAL A 118 -3.31 -11.42 30.94
CA VAL A 118 -3.24 -10.06 31.48
C VAL A 118 -2.78 -10.07 32.94
N LYS A 119 -3.37 -10.95 33.76
CA LYS A 119 -3.02 -11.10 35.18
C LYS A 119 -1.55 -11.51 35.36
N ASP A 120 -1.08 -12.46 34.56
CA ASP A 120 0.30 -12.94 34.61
C ASP A 120 1.28 -11.85 34.16
N TYR A 121 0.93 -11.05 33.15
CA TYR A 121 1.71 -9.88 32.74
C TYR A 121 1.83 -8.86 33.88
N LEU A 122 0.71 -8.49 34.50
CA LEU A 122 0.70 -7.54 35.61
C LEU A 122 1.55 -8.05 36.79
N THR A 123 1.50 -9.35 37.05
CA THR A 123 2.31 -9.99 38.10
C THR A 123 3.80 -9.91 37.78
N LEU A 124 4.19 -10.19 36.52
CA LEU A 124 5.58 -10.03 36.07
C LEU A 124 6.07 -8.58 36.27
N ILE A 125 5.29 -7.59 35.83
CA ILE A 125 5.61 -6.16 36.00
C ILE A 125 5.76 -5.80 37.48
N SER A 126 4.84 -6.30 38.33
CA SER A 126 4.89 -6.07 39.78
C SER A 126 6.17 -6.64 40.40
N SER A 127 6.59 -7.86 40.02
CA SER A 127 7.84 -8.45 40.50
C SER A 127 9.07 -7.63 40.10
N LEU A 128 9.12 -7.16 38.85
CA LEU A 128 10.20 -6.29 38.37
C LEU A 128 10.24 -4.95 39.12
N LYS A 129 9.07 -4.34 39.39
CA LYS A 129 8.97 -3.13 40.22
C LYS A 129 9.28 -3.38 41.69
N LYS A 130 9.06 -4.60 42.21
CA LYS A 130 9.49 -4.96 43.57
C LYS A 130 11.03 -4.97 43.68
N ALA A 131 11.71 -5.43 42.64
CA ALA A 131 13.18 -5.40 42.57
C ALA A 131 13.73 -3.97 42.41
N ASN A 132 13.05 -3.11 41.64
CA ASN A 132 13.34 -1.68 41.58
C ASN A 132 12.06 -0.84 41.50
N PRO A 133 11.60 -0.21 42.61
CA PRO A 133 10.34 0.56 42.63
C PRO A 133 10.32 1.76 41.68
N LYS A 134 11.48 2.23 41.22
CA LYS A 134 11.61 3.36 40.29
C LYS A 134 11.76 2.92 38.83
N ALA A 135 11.70 1.61 38.54
CA ALA A 135 11.87 1.09 37.19
C ALA A 135 10.81 1.66 36.23
N ARG A 136 11.28 2.23 35.13
CA ARG A 136 10.44 2.60 33.99
C ARG A 136 10.16 1.35 33.16
N ILE A 137 8.89 1.02 32.99
CA ILE A 137 8.46 -0.16 32.22
C ILE A 137 8.13 0.27 30.79
N VAL A 138 8.74 -0.42 29.84
CA VAL A 138 8.49 -0.33 28.40
C VAL A 138 8.02 -1.69 27.93
N ILE A 139 6.83 -1.75 27.33
CA ILE A 139 6.20 -2.98 26.88
C ILE A 139 6.22 -2.98 25.35
N ALA A 140 6.70 -4.06 24.74
CA ALA A 140 6.67 -4.21 23.29
C ALA A 140 5.44 -5.00 22.86
N ARG A 141 4.72 -4.49 21.85
CA ARG A 141 3.94 -5.37 20.96
C ARG A 141 4.85 -6.43 20.37
N MET A 142 4.27 -7.56 19.98
CA MET A 142 5.07 -8.68 19.50
C MET A 142 5.68 -8.36 18.14
N SER A 143 6.79 -9.00 17.81
CA SER A 143 7.27 -9.02 16.44
C SER A 143 6.27 -9.80 15.56
N PRO A 144 6.28 -9.62 14.24
CA PRO A 144 5.38 -10.35 13.36
C PRO A 144 5.61 -11.86 13.38
N LEU A 145 4.56 -12.60 13.04
CA LEU A 145 4.65 -13.97 12.55
C LEU A 145 4.29 -13.94 11.08
N SER A 146 5.11 -14.57 10.24
CA SER A 146 4.88 -14.58 8.78
C SER A 146 3.98 -15.74 8.38
N HIS A 147 3.25 -15.57 7.27
CA HIS A 147 2.41 -16.60 6.62
C HIS A 147 3.11 -17.95 6.40
N ARG A 148 4.45 -17.98 6.34
CA ARG A 148 5.26 -19.20 6.20
C ARG A 148 5.28 -20.09 7.46
N HIS A 149 4.77 -19.61 8.59
CA HIS A 149 4.70 -20.42 9.80
C HIS A 149 3.68 -21.56 9.62
N HIS A 150 4.08 -22.80 9.93
CA HIS A 150 3.26 -24.00 9.65
C HIS A 150 1.89 -24.04 10.37
N ARG A 151 1.68 -23.24 11.43
CA ARG A 151 0.39 -23.08 12.13
C ARG A 151 -0.28 -21.72 11.88
N PHE A 152 0.20 -20.95 10.90
CA PHE A 152 -0.28 -19.59 10.66
C PHE A 152 -1.81 -19.56 10.52
N GLU A 153 -2.36 -20.38 9.62
CA GLU A 153 -3.81 -20.48 9.37
C GLU A 153 -4.57 -21.28 10.43
N SER A 154 -3.92 -22.19 11.16
CA SER A 154 -4.59 -23.04 12.16
C SER A 154 -4.80 -22.38 13.53
N GLY A 155 -4.47 -21.09 13.66
CA GLY A 155 -4.80 -20.26 14.81
C GLY A 155 -3.70 -19.31 15.26
N THR A 156 -2.44 -19.56 14.91
CA THR A 156 -1.30 -18.75 15.38
C THR A 156 -1.41 -17.28 14.94
N ARG A 157 -1.89 -16.99 13.72
CA ARG A 157 -2.15 -15.61 13.24
C ARG A 157 -3.19 -14.91 14.11
N ASP A 158 -4.30 -15.57 14.40
CA ASP A 158 -5.43 -14.97 15.10
C ASP A 158 -5.11 -14.75 16.59
N TRP A 159 -4.47 -15.74 17.22
CA TRP A 159 -4.00 -15.61 18.60
C TRP A 159 -2.89 -14.57 18.74
N HIS A 160 -2.05 -14.37 17.72
CA HIS A 160 -1.09 -13.27 17.70
C HIS A 160 -1.80 -11.92 17.79
N ALA A 161 -2.85 -11.72 16.99
CA ALA A 161 -3.66 -10.51 17.03
C ALA A 161 -4.35 -10.30 18.39
N GLU A 162 -4.90 -11.35 18.99
CA GLU A 162 -5.51 -11.29 20.33
C GLU A 162 -4.49 -10.93 21.43
N ILE A 163 -3.30 -11.54 21.39
CA ILE A 163 -2.22 -11.24 22.33
C ILE A 163 -1.75 -9.79 22.18
N GLN A 164 -1.62 -9.27 20.96
CA GLN A 164 -1.26 -7.85 20.74
C GLN A 164 -2.25 -6.90 21.43
N GLN A 165 -3.55 -7.21 21.38
CA GLN A 165 -4.59 -6.44 22.06
C GLN A 165 -4.45 -6.55 23.58
N ALA A 166 -4.21 -7.75 24.11
CA ALA A 166 -3.98 -7.96 25.53
C ALA A 166 -2.74 -7.21 26.05
N ILE A 167 -1.66 -7.17 25.26
CA ILE A 167 -0.45 -6.39 25.57
C ILE A 167 -0.76 -4.88 25.64
N ALA A 168 -1.53 -4.37 24.67
CA ALA A 168 -1.93 -2.96 24.68
C ALA A 168 -2.78 -2.61 25.92
N LEU A 169 -3.69 -3.50 26.32
CA LEU A 169 -4.48 -3.37 27.54
C LEU A 169 -3.60 -3.32 28.80
N VAL A 170 -2.59 -4.20 28.91
CA VAL A 170 -1.64 -4.19 30.03
C VAL A 170 -0.87 -2.87 30.09
N ALA A 171 -0.40 -2.36 28.95
CA ALA A 171 0.31 -1.08 28.89
C ALA A 171 -0.57 0.08 29.38
N GLN A 172 -1.84 0.11 28.96
CA GLN A 172 -2.82 1.09 29.44
C GLN A 172 -3.04 0.99 30.96
N GLN A 173 -3.28 -0.21 31.49
CA GLN A 173 -3.57 -0.42 32.92
C GLN A 173 -2.38 -0.07 33.83
N THR A 174 -1.16 -0.23 33.34
CA THR A 174 0.07 0.02 34.10
C THR A 174 0.67 1.40 33.86
N ASN A 175 0.09 2.18 32.95
CA ASN A 175 0.66 3.41 32.41
C ASN A 175 2.11 3.20 31.92
N ALA A 176 2.39 2.02 31.37
CA ALA A 176 3.68 1.70 30.79
C ALA A 176 3.74 2.22 29.34
N GLN A 177 4.93 2.62 28.89
CA GLN A 177 5.08 3.00 27.49
C GLN A 177 4.95 1.76 26.61
N LEU A 178 4.07 1.83 25.61
CA LEU A 178 3.92 0.81 24.58
C LEU A 178 4.79 1.15 23.37
N ILE A 179 5.71 0.27 23.01
CA ILE A 179 6.50 0.30 21.77
C ILE A 179 6.03 -0.80 20.82
N ASP A 180 6.42 -0.70 19.55
CA ASP A 180 5.93 -1.60 18.50
C ASP A 180 7.07 -2.35 17.82
N PHE A 181 7.19 -3.66 18.06
CA PHE A 181 8.10 -4.54 17.32
C PHE A 181 7.43 -5.19 16.10
N HIS A 182 6.12 -5.03 15.94
CA HIS A 182 5.35 -5.58 14.82
C HIS A 182 5.58 -4.75 13.56
N GLU A 183 5.11 -3.50 13.61
CA GLU A 183 5.01 -2.61 12.44
C GLU A 183 6.33 -2.48 11.66
N PRO A 184 7.50 -2.26 12.31
CA PRO A 184 8.76 -2.05 11.59
C PRO A 184 9.26 -3.29 10.84
N LEU A 185 8.74 -4.47 11.15
CA LEU A 185 9.14 -5.74 10.53
C LEU A 185 8.03 -6.38 9.70
N TYR A 186 6.78 -5.92 9.82
CA TYR A 186 5.62 -6.59 9.23
C TYR A 186 5.71 -6.66 7.70
N HIS A 187 6.24 -5.61 7.09
CA HIS A 187 6.46 -5.50 5.65
C HIS A 187 7.76 -6.12 5.17
N PHE A 188 8.49 -6.83 6.05
CA PHE A 188 9.78 -7.46 5.73
C PHE A 188 9.77 -8.93 6.14
N PRO A 189 8.88 -9.76 5.57
CA PRO A 189 8.78 -11.18 5.95
C PRO A 189 10.10 -11.93 5.71
N GLN A 190 10.92 -11.54 4.73
CA GLN A 190 12.25 -12.11 4.48
C GLN A 190 13.23 -11.90 5.64
N MET A 191 13.03 -10.87 6.47
CA MET A 191 13.82 -10.68 7.70
C MET A 191 13.47 -11.69 8.80
N LEU A 192 12.46 -12.54 8.59
CA LEU A 192 12.07 -13.66 9.46
C LEU A 192 12.35 -15.00 8.73
N PRO A 193 13.61 -15.50 8.71
CA PRO A 193 13.98 -16.67 7.89
C PRO A 193 13.17 -17.93 8.20
N ASP A 194 12.76 -18.10 9.45
CA ASP A 194 11.94 -19.22 9.93
C ASP A 194 10.49 -18.82 10.24
N ALA A 195 10.06 -17.66 9.72
CA ALA A 195 8.75 -17.03 9.94
C ALA A 195 8.48 -16.49 11.36
N VAL A 196 9.45 -16.54 12.27
CA VAL A 196 9.29 -16.09 13.67
C VAL A 196 10.44 -15.19 14.14
N HIS A 197 11.68 -15.60 13.93
CA HIS A 197 12.86 -14.94 14.51
C HIS A 197 13.46 -13.95 13.52
N PRO A 198 13.72 -12.69 13.94
CA PRO A 198 14.42 -11.74 13.10
C PRO A 198 15.87 -12.15 12.87
N ASN A 199 16.36 -11.95 11.64
CA ASN A 199 17.79 -11.98 11.34
C ASN A 199 18.52 -10.76 11.96
N ALA A 200 19.82 -10.62 11.71
CA ALA A 200 20.61 -9.52 12.28
C ALA A 200 20.07 -8.11 11.90
N GLN A 201 19.56 -7.95 10.68
CA GLN A 201 18.96 -6.70 10.22
C GLN A 201 17.64 -6.41 10.96
N GLY A 202 16.76 -7.41 11.08
CA GLY A 202 15.53 -7.29 11.85
C GLY A 202 15.80 -6.97 13.33
N ALA A 203 16.82 -7.59 13.93
CA ALA A 203 17.24 -7.30 15.30
C ALA A 203 17.78 -5.88 15.47
N ALA A 204 18.48 -5.34 14.48
CA ALA A 204 18.92 -3.93 14.49
C ALA A 204 17.73 -2.97 14.46
N ILE A 205 16.67 -3.28 13.70
CA ILE A 205 15.42 -2.50 13.69
C ILE A 205 14.76 -2.52 15.08
N LEU A 206 14.63 -3.70 15.72
CA LEU A 206 14.09 -3.79 17.09
C LEU A 206 14.91 -2.96 18.08
N ALA A 207 16.25 -3.00 17.97
CA ALA A 207 17.13 -2.19 18.80
C ALA A 207 16.90 -0.68 18.60
N GLN A 208 16.68 -0.24 17.36
CA GLN A 208 16.38 1.16 17.05
C GLN A 208 15.05 1.62 17.66
N VAL A 209 14.02 0.76 17.64
CA VAL A 209 12.73 1.05 18.30
C VAL A 209 12.94 1.28 19.80
N VAL A 210 13.67 0.39 20.47
CA VAL A 210 13.95 0.53 21.91
C VAL A 210 14.82 1.75 22.19
N PHE A 211 15.84 2.00 21.36
CA PHE A 211 16.70 3.17 21.48
C PHE A 211 15.90 4.47 21.43
N GLY A 212 14.99 4.62 20.45
CA GLY A 212 14.12 5.78 20.32
C GLY A 212 13.23 5.95 21.55
N ALA A 213 12.63 4.86 22.04
CA ALA A 213 11.81 4.90 23.24
C ALA A 213 12.58 5.37 24.48
N ILE A 214 13.79 4.86 24.70
CA ILE A 214 14.62 5.19 25.86
C ILE A 214 15.10 6.64 25.79
N THR A 215 15.62 7.06 24.64
CA THR A 215 16.31 8.35 24.50
C THR A 215 15.38 9.50 24.10
N GLY A 216 14.19 9.20 23.58
CA GLY A 216 13.33 10.18 22.90
C GLY A 216 13.88 10.64 21.54
N ASN A 217 14.99 10.07 21.07
CA ASN A 217 15.61 10.44 19.80
C ASN A 217 15.07 9.57 18.67
N TYR A 218 14.27 10.19 17.81
CA TYR A 218 13.69 9.59 16.61
C TYR A 218 14.30 10.15 15.33
N GLY A 219 15.46 10.82 15.41
CA GLY A 219 16.18 11.33 14.24
C GLY A 219 15.73 12.72 13.76
N GLY A 220 15.07 13.51 14.62
CA GLY A 220 14.60 14.85 14.25
C GLY A 220 13.35 14.83 13.37
N LEU A 221 13.08 15.94 12.69
CA LEU A 221 11.86 16.11 11.89
C LEU A 221 11.91 15.29 10.59
N GLN A 222 11.01 14.31 10.47
CA GLN A 222 10.79 13.50 9.27
C GLN A 222 9.34 13.64 8.80
N LEU A 223 9.18 13.79 7.49
CA LEU A 223 7.90 13.96 6.81
C LEU A 223 7.76 12.91 5.71
N PRO A 224 6.54 12.50 5.34
CA PRO A 224 6.35 11.62 4.19
C PRO A 224 6.95 12.22 2.91
N GLU A 225 7.53 11.39 2.04
CA GLU A 225 8.27 11.84 0.84
C GLU A 225 7.40 12.62 -0.16
N ILE A 226 6.09 12.38 -0.15
CA ILE A 226 5.13 13.10 -1.01
C ILE A 226 5.07 14.61 -0.72
N TYR A 227 5.53 15.07 0.44
CA TYR A 227 5.58 16.50 0.77
C TYR A 227 6.79 17.15 0.09
N SER A 228 6.52 17.94 -0.94
CA SER A 228 7.52 18.74 -1.66
C SER A 228 6.92 20.05 -2.19
N ASP A 229 7.76 20.91 -2.76
CA ASP A 229 7.28 22.10 -3.48
C ASP A 229 6.34 21.69 -4.62
N ASN A 230 5.43 22.59 -5.03
CA ASN A 230 4.43 22.39 -6.09
C ASN A 230 3.31 21.38 -5.79
N MET A 231 3.28 20.79 -4.58
CA MET A 231 2.29 19.76 -4.24
C MET A 231 0.84 20.25 -4.30
N VAL A 232 -0.07 19.30 -4.54
CA VAL A 232 -1.53 19.53 -4.51
C VAL A 232 -2.12 18.87 -3.28
N LEU A 233 -2.63 19.66 -2.35
CA LEU A 233 -3.40 19.15 -1.21
C LEU A 233 -4.87 19.02 -1.58
N GLN A 234 -5.52 17.95 -1.16
CA GLN A 234 -6.94 17.73 -1.45
C GLN A 234 -7.81 18.84 -0.83
N HIS A 235 -8.61 19.52 -1.65
CA HIS A 235 -9.46 20.61 -1.17
C HIS A 235 -10.79 20.09 -0.57
N GLY A 236 -11.53 20.99 0.09
CA GLY A 236 -12.91 20.74 0.51
C GLY A 236 -13.10 19.80 1.69
N GLN A 237 -12.02 19.33 2.33
CA GLN A 237 -12.05 18.46 3.50
C GLN A 237 -10.95 18.76 4.51
N SER A 238 -11.10 18.26 5.73
CA SER A 238 -10.07 18.33 6.76
C SER A 238 -8.82 17.54 6.32
N LEU A 239 -7.64 18.12 6.52
CA LEU A 239 -6.38 17.55 6.04
C LEU A 239 -5.48 17.16 7.22
N PRO A 240 -5.33 15.85 7.52
CA PRO A 240 -4.37 15.39 8.52
C PRO A 240 -2.94 15.52 7.99
N LEU A 241 -2.11 16.32 8.68
CA LEU A 241 -0.67 16.37 8.45
C LEU A 241 0.03 15.65 9.60
N HIS A 242 1.02 14.83 9.29
CA HIS A 242 1.69 13.99 10.28
C HIS A 242 3.16 13.79 9.94
N GLY A 243 3.93 13.31 10.90
CA GLY A 243 5.32 12.96 10.73
C GLY A 243 5.94 12.40 11.99
N ILE A 244 7.27 12.34 11.99
CA ILE A 244 8.08 11.94 13.15
C ILE A 244 8.92 13.14 13.59
N ALA A 245 9.13 13.27 14.89
CA ALA A 245 10.10 14.15 15.52
C ALA A 245 10.60 13.53 16.82
N ASN A 246 11.64 14.09 17.42
CA ASN A 246 12.09 13.65 18.75
C ASN A 246 10.96 13.84 19.78
N ALA A 247 10.80 12.89 20.70
CA ALA A 247 9.72 12.89 21.68
C ALA A 247 9.71 14.20 22.50
N GLY A 248 8.51 14.76 22.73
CA GLY A 248 8.34 16.03 23.44
C GLY A 248 8.68 17.28 22.62
N THR A 249 9.13 17.15 21.37
CA THR A 249 9.38 18.30 20.50
C THR A 249 8.08 19.00 20.15
N LYS A 250 8.01 20.31 20.40
CA LYS A 250 6.90 21.16 19.95
C LYS A 250 6.95 21.32 18.43
N ILE A 251 5.83 21.07 17.79
CA ILE A 251 5.63 21.18 16.35
C ILE A 251 4.66 22.34 16.08
N THR A 252 5.04 23.23 15.18
CA THR A 252 4.18 24.30 14.66
C THR A 252 4.00 24.11 13.16
N VAL A 253 2.76 24.09 12.71
CA VAL A 253 2.37 23.98 11.30
C VAL A 253 1.64 25.26 10.91
N THR A 254 2.09 25.89 9.82
CA THR A 254 1.52 27.13 9.29
C THR A 254 1.23 27.01 7.81
N ILE A 255 0.01 27.35 7.39
CA ILE A 255 -0.42 27.40 5.99
C ILE A 255 -1.57 28.40 5.83
N GLY A 256 -1.42 29.35 4.90
CA GLY A 256 -2.38 30.45 4.75
C GLY A 256 -2.59 31.20 6.07
N LYS A 257 -3.84 31.26 6.55
CA LYS A 257 -4.20 31.89 7.84
C LYS A 257 -4.17 30.90 9.02
N GLN A 258 -3.93 29.61 8.78
CA GLN A 258 -3.95 28.58 9.81
C GLN A 258 -2.58 28.44 10.47
N GLN A 259 -2.56 28.39 11.80
CA GLN A 259 -1.40 28.02 12.61
C GLN A 259 -1.84 27.02 13.67
N LEU A 260 -1.32 25.81 13.60
CA LEU A 260 -1.61 24.73 14.54
C LEU A 260 -0.35 24.33 15.29
N ASN A 261 -0.51 23.94 16.55
CA ASN A 261 0.57 23.47 17.39
C ASN A 261 0.25 22.08 17.94
N THR A 262 1.26 21.22 18.00
CA THR A 262 1.19 19.90 18.65
C THR A 262 2.54 19.57 19.27
N THR A 263 2.65 18.41 19.91
CA THR A 263 3.90 17.90 20.48
C THR A 263 4.06 16.46 20.02
N ALA A 264 5.26 16.08 19.60
CA ALA A 264 5.57 14.69 19.30
C ALA A 264 5.42 13.81 20.55
N ASP A 265 4.69 12.71 20.41
CA ASP A 265 4.39 11.79 21.49
C ASP A 265 5.65 11.04 21.97
N SER A 266 5.50 10.15 22.96
CA SER A 266 6.60 9.35 23.49
C SER A 266 7.24 8.40 22.47
N ASN A 267 6.55 8.16 21.34
CA ASN A 267 6.99 7.34 20.23
C ASN A 267 7.42 8.18 19.01
N GLY A 268 7.59 9.50 19.20
CA GLY A 268 8.03 10.45 18.20
C GLY A 268 6.99 10.83 17.15
N LYS A 269 5.77 10.29 17.23
CA LYS A 269 4.71 10.58 16.25
C LYS A 269 4.04 11.91 16.58
N TRP A 270 3.71 12.68 15.57
CA TRP A 270 2.90 13.88 15.71
C TRP A 270 1.88 13.99 14.58
N GLN A 271 0.76 14.65 14.86
CA GLN A 271 -0.27 14.96 13.87
C GLN A 271 -0.97 16.27 14.22
N VAL A 272 -1.36 17.01 13.18
CA VAL A 272 -2.34 18.10 13.24
C VAL A 272 -3.40 17.88 12.16
N THR A 273 -4.57 18.47 12.31
CA THR A 273 -5.61 18.42 11.27
C THR A 273 -5.95 19.84 10.86
N LEU A 274 -5.64 20.19 9.62
CA LEU A 274 -5.99 21.49 9.05
C LEU A 274 -7.48 21.54 8.74
N ALA A 275 -8.08 22.71 8.94
CA ALA A 275 -9.39 23.00 8.37
C ALA A 275 -9.29 23.03 6.83
N PRO A 276 -10.40 22.79 6.10
CA PRO A 276 -10.40 22.81 4.64
C PRO A 276 -9.73 24.06 4.06
N LEU A 277 -8.83 23.84 3.10
CA LEU A 277 -8.18 24.92 2.35
C LEU A 277 -9.10 25.45 1.25
N ALA A 278 -8.99 26.74 0.94
CA ALA A 278 -9.72 27.32 -0.17
C ALA A 278 -9.10 26.86 -1.49
N ALA A 279 -9.95 26.32 -2.36
CA ALA A 279 -9.55 25.89 -3.70
C ALA A 279 -8.88 27.01 -4.51
N LYS A 280 -7.97 26.63 -5.41
CA LYS A 280 -7.28 27.55 -6.37
C LYS A 280 -6.35 28.60 -5.75
N GLU A 281 -6.24 28.68 -4.42
CA GLU A 281 -5.23 29.50 -3.77
C GLU A 281 -3.86 28.80 -3.77
N THR A 282 -2.80 29.61 -3.83
CA THR A 282 -1.43 29.16 -3.67
C THR A 282 -0.93 29.50 -2.26
N TYR A 283 -0.36 28.51 -1.60
CA TYR A 283 0.09 28.55 -0.23
C TYR A 283 1.60 28.31 -0.09
N THR A 284 2.12 28.70 1.06
CA THR A 284 3.36 28.18 1.62
C THR A 284 3.03 27.36 2.85
N LEU A 285 3.42 26.08 2.86
CA LEU A 285 3.33 25.23 4.04
C LEU A 285 4.67 25.28 4.78
N GLN A 286 4.66 25.68 6.04
CA GLN A 286 5.83 25.64 6.89
C GLN A 286 5.57 24.75 8.11
N ILE A 287 6.51 23.86 8.39
CA ILE A 287 6.51 22.96 9.55
C ILE A 287 7.79 23.20 10.32
N THR A 288 7.67 23.52 11.61
CA THR A 288 8.80 23.77 12.51
C THR A 288 8.75 22.80 13.67
N ALA A 289 9.86 22.13 13.97
CA ALA A 289 10.01 21.18 15.05
C ALA A 289 11.25 21.56 15.88
N GLY A 290 11.04 22.25 17.00
CA GLY A 290 12.16 22.83 17.76
C GLY A 290 12.99 23.80 16.89
N LYS A 291 14.24 23.41 16.56
CA LYS A 291 15.15 24.21 15.72
C LYS A 291 15.06 23.86 14.23
N GLU A 292 14.46 22.72 13.89
CA GLU A 292 14.32 22.27 12.52
C GLU A 292 13.13 22.94 11.84
N LYS A 293 13.29 23.29 10.57
CA LYS A 293 12.26 23.95 9.77
C LYS A 293 12.23 23.35 8.36
N ARG A 294 11.03 23.03 7.89
CA ARG A 294 10.72 22.64 6.50
C ARG A 294 9.72 23.64 5.93
N VAL A 295 9.95 24.08 4.70
CA VAL A 295 9.10 25.04 3.99
C VAL A 295 8.86 24.48 2.60
N PHE A 296 7.58 24.33 2.25
CA PHE A 296 7.11 23.91 0.93
C PHE A 296 6.39 25.08 0.27
N LYS A 297 6.78 25.41 -0.95
CA LYS A 297 6.29 26.55 -1.73
C LYS A 297 5.40 26.06 -2.86
N ASN A 298 4.60 26.98 -3.39
CA ASN A 298 3.69 26.71 -4.50
C ASN A 298 2.72 25.54 -4.22
N VAL A 299 2.28 25.43 -2.97
CA VAL A 299 1.32 24.42 -2.54
C VAL A 299 -0.07 24.87 -2.96
N VAL A 300 -0.82 24.08 -3.72
CA VAL A 300 -2.18 24.44 -4.15
C VAL A 300 -3.21 23.51 -3.54
N ALA A 301 -4.42 24.02 -3.29
CA ALA A 301 -5.56 23.18 -2.90
C ALA A 301 -6.37 22.81 -4.15
N GLY A 302 -6.49 21.50 -4.42
CA GLY A 302 -7.07 20.94 -5.64
C GLY A 302 -7.55 19.51 -5.48
N GLU A 303 -7.81 18.83 -6.59
CA GLU A 303 -8.20 17.42 -6.63
C GLU A 303 -6.97 16.53 -6.79
N VAL A 304 -6.83 15.50 -5.97
CA VAL A 304 -5.69 14.57 -6.02
C VAL A 304 -6.17 13.19 -6.42
N TRP A 305 -5.60 12.62 -7.48
CA TRP A 305 -5.95 11.30 -7.98
C TRP A 305 -4.72 10.38 -8.00
N LEU A 306 -4.94 9.14 -7.58
CA LEU A 306 -3.94 8.08 -7.69
C LEU A 306 -4.15 7.30 -8.99
N CYS A 307 -3.12 7.26 -9.82
CA CYS A 307 -3.08 6.59 -11.12
C CYS A 307 -2.16 5.37 -11.00
N SER A 308 -2.73 4.16 -11.05
CA SER A 308 -1.97 2.94 -10.75
C SER A 308 -2.36 1.77 -11.64
N GLY A 309 -1.61 0.68 -11.51
CA GLY A 309 -1.76 -0.53 -12.31
C GLY A 309 -0.43 -0.98 -12.89
N GLN A 310 -0.47 -1.46 -14.12
CA GLN A 310 0.70 -2.00 -14.81
C GLN A 310 1.09 -1.22 -16.07
N SER A 311 1.73 -1.87 -17.03
CA SER A 311 2.36 -1.27 -18.20
C SER A 311 1.43 -0.39 -19.05
N ASN A 312 0.13 -0.66 -19.08
CA ASN A 312 -0.82 0.19 -19.80
C ASN A 312 -1.15 1.49 -19.05
N MET A 313 -1.07 1.52 -17.71
CA MET A 313 -1.07 2.77 -16.92
C MET A 313 0.30 3.46 -16.99
N GLU A 314 1.40 2.71 -16.92
CA GLU A 314 2.77 3.24 -16.99
C GLU A 314 3.12 3.83 -18.37
N PHE A 315 2.35 3.49 -19.41
CA PHE A 315 2.60 3.89 -20.79
C PHE A 315 2.77 5.40 -20.95
N GLU A 316 3.93 5.83 -21.44
CA GLU A 316 4.39 7.20 -21.35
C GLU A 316 3.85 8.06 -22.51
N MET A 317 3.68 9.36 -22.28
CA MET A 317 3.16 10.28 -23.30
C MET A 317 3.95 10.27 -24.61
N PHE A 318 5.28 10.15 -24.57
CA PHE A 318 6.08 10.10 -25.80
C PHE A 318 5.86 8.82 -26.61
N GLN A 319 5.32 7.77 -25.99
CA GLN A 319 5.01 6.50 -26.66
C GLN A 319 3.59 6.53 -27.27
N ALA A 320 2.73 7.44 -26.82
CA ALA A 320 1.35 7.55 -27.28
C ALA A 320 1.29 8.04 -28.73
N SER A 321 0.34 7.53 -29.52
CA SER A 321 0.18 7.91 -30.93
C SER A 321 -0.13 9.40 -31.14
N THR A 322 -0.66 10.06 -30.11
CA THR A 322 -0.96 11.50 -30.08
C THR A 322 0.13 12.31 -29.38
N GLY A 323 1.17 11.67 -28.83
CA GLY A 323 2.20 12.31 -28.01
C GLY A 323 2.97 13.42 -28.72
N GLU A 324 3.35 13.20 -29.99
CA GLU A 324 4.05 14.21 -30.80
C GLU A 324 3.24 15.51 -30.96
N ARG A 325 1.91 15.39 -31.05
CA ARG A 325 0.98 16.53 -31.15
C ARG A 325 0.74 17.17 -29.78
N ASP A 326 0.54 16.36 -28.74
CA ASP A 326 -0.02 16.84 -27.47
C ASP A 326 1.04 17.34 -26.49
N ILE A 327 2.25 16.76 -26.48
CA ILE A 327 3.33 17.16 -25.56
C ILE A 327 3.72 18.64 -25.74
N PRO A 328 3.92 19.19 -26.96
CA PRO A 328 4.27 20.60 -27.12
C PRO A 328 3.22 21.59 -26.61
N GLN A 329 1.97 21.12 -26.43
CA GLN A 329 0.82 21.92 -26.03
C GLN A 329 0.38 21.65 -24.58
N ALA A 330 1.15 20.85 -23.83
CA ALA A 330 0.76 20.33 -22.52
C ALA A 330 1.03 21.28 -21.34
N GLU A 331 1.67 22.44 -21.57
CA GLU A 331 1.97 23.42 -20.52
C GLU A 331 0.68 23.83 -19.79
N ASN A 332 0.56 23.42 -18.52
CA ASN A 332 -0.59 23.73 -17.70
C ASN A 332 -0.20 23.76 -16.21
N PRO A 333 -0.04 24.94 -15.60
CA PRO A 333 0.33 25.05 -14.19
C PRO A 333 -0.73 24.54 -13.20
N ASN A 334 -1.96 24.28 -13.65
CA ASN A 334 -3.00 23.69 -12.82
C ASN A 334 -3.00 22.15 -12.89
N ILE A 335 -2.07 21.53 -13.60
CA ILE A 335 -1.82 20.09 -13.51
C ILE A 335 -0.46 19.89 -12.83
N ARG A 336 -0.43 19.09 -11.78
CA ARG A 336 0.80 18.72 -11.05
C ARG A 336 0.99 17.21 -11.11
N LEU A 337 2.22 16.80 -11.35
CA LEU A 337 2.60 15.41 -11.57
C LEU A 337 3.49 14.97 -10.41
N PHE A 338 3.18 13.83 -9.81
CA PHE A 338 4.06 13.13 -8.87
C PHE A 338 4.29 11.73 -9.41
N ASP A 339 5.45 11.53 -10.03
CA ASP A 339 5.76 10.28 -10.74
C ASP A 339 6.69 9.40 -9.90
N MET A 340 6.15 8.31 -9.38
CA MET A 340 6.90 7.27 -8.67
C MET A 340 7.49 6.31 -9.70
N GLU A 341 8.58 6.73 -10.33
CA GLU A 341 9.28 5.92 -11.33
C GLU A 341 9.95 4.70 -10.71
N ALA A 342 9.83 3.54 -11.35
CA ALA A 342 10.60 2.36 -10.99
C ALA A 342 12.11 2.63 -11.12
N ARG A 343 12.88 2.34 -10.06
CA ARG A 343 14.35 2.34 -10.12
C ARG A 343 14.88 1.19 -10.96
N TRP A 344 14.18 0.06 -10.93
CA TRP A 344 14.54 -1.18 -11.62
C TRP A 344 13.37 -1.62 -12.49
N ARG A 345 13.60 -1.64 -13.79
CA ARG A 345 12.59 -2.10 -14.74
C ARG A 345 12.46 -3.63 -14.69
N THR A 346 11.24 -4.11 -14.71
CA THR A 346 10.85 -5.54 -14.72
C THR A 346 10.55 -6.06 -16.12
N ASP A 347 10.53 -5.18 -17.13
CA ASP A 347 10.16 -5.49 -18.50
C ASP A 347 11.33 -5.97 -19.37
N ASN A 348 12.57 -5.84 -18.91
CA ASN A 348 13.74 -6.46 -19.52
C ASN A 348 14.04 -7.86 -18.92
N ALA A 349 14.49 -8.79 -19.75
CA ALA A 349 14.83 -10.17 -19.35
C ALA A 349 16.24 -10.27 -18.72
N ASN A 350 16.67 -9.25 -18.00
CA ASN A 350 18.03 -9.15 -17.47
C ASN A 350 18.04 -9.46 -15.97
N ALA A 351 19.06 -10.21 -15.55
CA ALA A 351 19.35 -10.39 -14.13
C ALA A 351 19.85 -9.09 -13.52
N TRP A 352 19.24 -8.69 -12.40
CA TRP A 352 19.59 -7.47 -11.69
C TRP A 352 20.88 -7.61 -10.89
N GLU A 353 21.67 -6.53 -10.83
CA GLU A 353 22.87 -6.48 -10.00
C GLU A 353 22.54 -6.55 -8.50
N LEU A 354 23.53 -6.91 -7.68
CA LEU A 354 23.34 -7.07 -6.23
C LEU A 354 22.79 -5.81 -5.54
N SER A 355 23.20 -4.62 -5.97
CA SER A 355 22.69 -3.36 -5.42
C SER A 355 21.19 -3.14 -5.66
N ALA A 356 20.67 -3.67 -6.78
CA ALA A 356 19.25 -3.67 -7.03
C ALA A 356 18.54 -4.63 -6.08
N LEU A 357 19.04 -5.86 -5.96
CA LEU A 357 18.48 -6.87 -5.05
C LEU A 357 18.44 -6.39 -3.59
N ASP A 358 19.50 -5.73 -3.12
CA ASP A 358 19.58 -5.11 -1.80
C ASP A 358 18.50 -4.05 -1.61
N SER A 359 18.35 -3.13 -2.57
CA SER A 359 17.33 -2.08 -2.50
C SER A 359 15.90 -2.65 -2.49
N ILE A 360 15.66 -3.72 -3.25
CA ILE A 360 14.37 -4.41 -3.30
C ILE A 360 14.04 -5.05 -1.95
N ASN A 361 15.01 -5.66 -1.28
CA ASN A 361 14.80 -6.26 0.03
C ASN A 361 14.45 -5.23 1.12
N VAL A 362 14.74 -3.94 0.91
CA VAL A 362 14.41 -2.86 1.86
C VAL A 362 13.32 -1.90 1.33
N LEU A 363 12.50 -2.36 0.38
CA LEU A 363 11.38 -1.60 -0.22
C LEU A 363 11.78 -0.31 -0.95
N GLN A 364 13.06 -0.14 -1.32
CA GLN A 364 13.56 1.00 -2.09
C GLN A 364 13.43 0.77 -3.60
N TYR A 365 12.21 0.42 -4.03
CA TYR A 365 11.93 0.12 -5.43
C TYR A 365 11.82 1.36 -6.32
N TYR A 366 11.19 2.42 -5.82
CA TYR A 366 11.00 3.65 -6.57
C TYR A 366 12.22 4.57 -6.50
N LYS A 367 12.39 5.40 -7.52
CA LYS A 367 13.28 6.57 -7.44
C LYS A 367 12.64 7.62 -6.53
N PRO A 368 13.43 8.50 -5.89
CA PRO A 368 12.87 9.66 -5.20
C PRO A 368 12.03 10.50 -6.17
N ALA A 369 10.78 10.77 -5.79
CA ALA A 369 9.83 11.54 -6.58
C ALA A 369 9.56 12.91 -5.92
N GLN A 370 9.12 13.88 -6.72
CA GLN A 370 8.71 15.20 -6.26
C GLN A 370 7.56 15.70 -7.11
N TRP A 371 6.79 16.65 -6.57
CA TRP A 371 5.73 17.29 -7.34
C TRP A 371 6.32 18.25 -8.38
N GLU A 372 5.95 18.05 -9.63
CA GLU A 372 6.34 18.90 -10.74
C GLU A 372 5.13 19.54 -11.41
N VAL A 373 5.35 20.73 -11.96
CA VAL A 373 4.36 21.39 -12.82
C VAL A 373 4.25 20.65 -14.15
N CYS A 374 3.05 20.51 -14.71
CA CYS A 374 2.88 19.96 -16.05
C CYS A 374 3.42 20.92 -17.11
N THR A 375 4.48 20.49 -17.78
CA THR A 375 5.18 21.17 -18.87
C THR A 375 5.46 20.14 -19.97
N PRO A 376 5.80 20.56 -21.21
CA PRO A 376 6.24 19.62 -22.24
C PRO A 376 7.38 18.69 -21.81
N LYS A 377 8.27 19.15 -20.90
CA LYS A 377 9.39 18.34 -20.39
C LYS A 377 8.91 17.29 -19.39
N THR A 378 8.14 17.70 -18.38
CA THR A 378 7.74 16.84 -17.26
C THR A 378 6.67 15.84 -17.66
N VAL A 379 5.76 16.22 -18.57
CA VAL A 379 4.70 15.31 -19.04
C VAL A 379 5.24 14.24 -20.01
N ARG A 380 6.40 14.47 -20.65
CA ARG A 380 6.90 13.64 -21.74
C ARG A 380 7.00 12.16 -21.36
N ALA A 381 7.55 11.88 -20.19
CA ALA A 381 7.73 10.54 -19.64
C ALA A 381 6.62 10.15 -18.64
N PHE A 382 5.63 11.02 -18.42
CA PHE A 382 4.53 10.71 -17.52
C PHE A 382 3.48 9.81 -18.20
N SER A 383 2.69 9.10 -17.39
CA SER A 383 1.59 8.26 -17.86
C SER A 383 0.63 9.03 -18.77
N ALA A 384 0.45 8.52 -20.00
CA ALA A 384 -0.46 9.08 -20.97
C ALA A 384 -1.91 8.98 -20.51
N VAL A 385 -2.32 7.83 -19.95
CA VAL A 385 -3.69 7.64 -19.44
C VAL A 385 -3.98 8.61 -18.30
N ALA A 386 -3.05 8.75 -17.34
CA ALA A 386 -3.19 9.69 -16.23
C ALA A 386 -3.25 11.15 -16.71
N TYR A 387 -2.39 11.53 -17.66
CA TYR A 387 -2.40 12.88 -18.23
C TYR A 387 -3.73 13.21 -18.90
N TYR A 388 -4.25 12.33 -19.77
CA TYR A 388 -5.52 12.59 -20.47
C TYR A 388 -6.71 12.63 -19.51
N PHE A 389 -6.68 11.78 -18.47
CA PHE A 389 -7.64 11.84 -17.36
C PHE A 389 -7.60 13.20 -16.67
N GLY A 390 -6.44 13.62 -16.18
CA GLY A 390 -6.28 14.87 -15.43
C GLY A 390 -6.54 16.11 -16.28
N ARG A 391 -6.14 16.12 -17.56
CA ARG A 391 -6.43 17.20 -18.52
C ARG A 391 -7.93 17.38 -18.71
N THR A 392 -8.68 16.29 -18.80
CA THR A 392 -10.13 16.32 -18.95
C THR A 392 -10.81 16.87 -17.69
N LEU A 393 -10.40 16.39 -16.51
CA LEU A 393 -10.89 16.92 -15.24
C LEU A 393 -10.54 18.39 -15.04
N GLN A 394 -9.30 18.79 -15.33
CA GLN A 394 -8.86 20.17 -15.16
C GLN A 394 -9.68 21.12 -16.04
N LYS A 395 -9.96 20.73 -17.30
CA LYS A 395 -10.77 21.51 -18.23
C LYS A 395 -12.22 21.67 -17.76
N ASP A 396 -12.84 20.61 -17.25
CA ASP A 396 -14.25 20.63 -16.84
C ASP A 396 -14.48 21.29 -15.47
N LEU A 397 -13.60 20.99 -14.51
CA LEU A 397 -13.72 21.47 -13.14
C LEU A 397 -13.10 22.85 -12.94
N ASP A 398 -12.18 23.27 -13.82
CA ASP A 398 -11.36 24.47 -13.67
C ASP A 398 -10.61 24.50 -12.33
N MET A 399 -10.09 23.36 -11.90
CA MET A 399 -9.43 23.16 -10.60
C MET A 399 -7.98 22.69 -10.76
N PRO A 400 -7.06 23.00 -9.82
CA PRO A 400 -5.78 22.32 -9.77
C PRO A 400 -5.98 20.81 -9.62
N ILE A 401 -5.32 20.01 -10.47
CA ILE A 401 -5.37 18.56 -10.47
C ILE A 401 -3.97 18.02 -10.17
N GLY A 402 -3.84 17.26 -9.09
CA GLY A 402 -2.66 16.48 -8.76
C GLY A 402 -2.82 15.04 -9.21
N LEU A 403 -1.86 14.54 -9.98
CA LEU A 403 -1.82 13.15 -10.45
C LEU A 403 -0.61 12.45 -9.84
N ILE A 404 -0.86 11.44 -9.02
CA ILE A 404 0.16 10.56 -8.47
C ILE A 404 0.21 9.32 -9.35
N CYS A 405 1.31 9.06 -10.04
CA CYS A 405 1.49 7.83 -10.82
C CYS A 405 2.46 6.91 -10.10
N ASN A 406 2.09 5.65 -9.90
CA ASN A 406 3.00 4.63 -9.37
C ASN A 406 2.94 3.30 -10.14
N ALA A 407 2.47 3.31 -11.39
CA ALA A 407 2.26 2.09 -12.16
C ALA A 407 3.57 1.32 -12.43
N VAL A 408 3.47 -0.02 -12.45
CA VAL A 408 4.63 -0.90 -12.65
C VAL A 408 4.34 -1.96 -13.71
N GLY A 409 5.05 -1.91 -14.82
CA GLY A 409 4.96 -2.85 -15.93
C GLY A 409 4.93 -4.31 -15.47
N GLY A 410 3.95 -5.08 -15.99
CA GLY A 410 3.81 -6.52 -15.75
C GLY A 410 3.39 -6.94 -14.33
N SER A 411 3.19 -6.00 -13.40
CA SER A 411 2.78 -6.34 -12.04
C SER A 411 1.40 -7.01 -11.98
N PRO A 412 1.24 -8.10 -11.21
CA PRO A 412 -0.05 -8.75 -11.03
C PRO A 412 -0.84 -8.11 -9.87
N THR A 413 -2.17 -8.26 -9.85
CA THR A 413 -3.07 -7.61 -8.87
C THR A 413 -2.63 -7.83 -7.41
N GLU A 414 -2.22 -9.05 -7.07
CA GLU A 414 -1.86 -9.45 -5.70
C GLU A 414 -0.62 -8.73 -5.13
N SER A 415 0.26 -8.20 -5.99
CA SER A 415 1.39 -7.37 -5.54
C SER A 415 0.94 -6.04 -4.93
N TRP A 416 -0.28 -5.60 -5.27
CA TRP A 416 -0.86 -4.31 -4.88
C TRP A 416 -1.85 -4.40 -3.72
N ILE A 417 -2.09 -5.59 -3.17
CA ILE A 417 -3.01 -5.80 -2.04
C ILE A 417 -2.20 -5.81 -0.75
N ASP A 418 -2.66 -5.14 0.30
CA ASP A 418 -1.98 -5.17 1.59
C ASP A 418 -1.85 -6.58 2.14
N ARG A 419 -0.72 -6.80 2.84
CA ARG A 419 -0.36 -8.10 3.39
C ARG A 419 -1.44 -8.66 4.31
N ARG A 420 -2.06 -7.82 5.15
CA ARG A 420 -3.07 -8.28 6.12
C ARG A 420 -4.31 -8.79 5.39
N THR A 421 -4.81 -8.08 4.39
CA THR A 421 -5.94 -8.54 3.58
C THR A 421 -5.63 -9.88 2.92
N LEU A 422 -4.43 -10.06 2.35
CA LEU A 422 -4.04 -11.36 1.79
C LEU A 422 -3.92 -12.45 2.85
N GLU A 423 -3.31 -12.16 4.00
CA GLU A 423 -3.14 -13.12 5.09
C GLU A 423 -4.46 -13.63 5.66
N TYR A 424 -5.52 -12.82 5.64
CA TYR A 424 -6.84 -13.18 6.17
C TYR A 424 -7.81 -13.72 5.12
N ASP A 425 -7.86 -13.09 3.94
CA ASP A 425 -8.90 -13.36 2.95
C ASP A 425 -8.42 -14.27 1.79
N PHE A 426 -7.11 -14.36 1.53
CA PHE A 426 -6.57 -15.25 0.49
C PHE A 426 -5.12 -15.75 0.76
N PRO A 427 -4.84 -16.37 1.92
CA PRO A 427 -3.46 -16.66 2.37
C PRO A 427 -2.66 -17.58 1.44
N ARG A 428 -3.34 -18.48 0.71
CA ARG A 428 -2.67 -19.42 -0.21
C ARG A 428 -1.87 -18.71 -1.29
N ILE A 429 -2.19 -17.47 -1.66
CA ILE A 429 -1.44 -16.74 -2.69
C ILE A 429 -0.04 -16.28 -2.22
N LEU A 430 0.16 -16.15 -0.90
CA LEU A 430 1.43 -15.74 -0.32
C LEU A 430 2.48 -16.88 -0.32
N ASN A 431 2.01 -18.13 -0.27
CA ASN A 431 2.87 -19.30 -0.12
C ASN A 431 3.55 -19.67 -1.44
N ASN A 432 4.88 -19.85 -1.39
CA ASN A 432 5.72 -20.28 -2.51
C ASN A 432 5.38 -19.57 -3.82
N TRP A 433 5.19 -18.24 -3.76
CA TRP A 433 4.58 -17.46 -4.84
C TRP A 433 5.28 -17.63 -6.21
N ARG A 434 6.58 -17.90 -6.25
CA ARG A 434 7.36 -18.19 -7.48
C ARG A 434 7.03 -19.54 -8.13
N GLU A 435 6.33 -20.42 -7.43
CA GLU A 435 5.87 -21.74 -7.89
C GLU A 435 4.33 -21.87 -7.79
N ASN A 436 3.63 -20.79 -7.45
CA ASN A 436 2.20 -20.79 -7.14
C ASN A 436 1.35 -20.57 -8.40
N ASP A 437 0.45 -21.51 -8.71
CA ASP A 437 -0.39 -21.51 -9.92
C ASP A 437 -1.48 -20.42 -9.95
N PHE A 438 -1.77 -19.78 -8.82
CA PHE A 438 -2.59 -18.56 -8.80
C PHE A 438 -1.90 -17.39 -9.53
N ILE A 439 -0.57 -17.36 -9.56
CA ILE A 439 0.23 -16.30 -10.16
C ILE A 439 0.60 -16.72 -11.59
N MET A 440 0.53 -15.81 -12.56
CA MET A 440 0.78 -16.17 -13.96
C MET A 440 2.21 -16.66 -14.20
N ASP A 441 2.38 -17.70 -15.01
CA ASP A 441 3.69 -18.31 -15.31
C ASP A 441 4.74 -17.26 -15.76
N TRP A 442 4.35 -16.33 -16.63
CA TRP A 442 5.22 -15.24 -17.09
C TRP A 442 5.73 -14.37 -15.94
N VAL A 443 4.86 -14.04 -14.97
CA VAL A 443 5.21 -13.23 -13.80
C VAL A 443 6.25 -13.96 -12.95
N ARG A 444 6.05 -15.26 -12.72
CA ARG A 444 6.98 -16.09 -11.93
C ARG A 444 8.33 -16.26 -12.64
N GLN A 445 8.31 -16.52 -13.95
CA GLN A 445 9.51 -16.63 -14.78
C GLN A 445 10.30 -15.32 -14.79
N ARG A 446 9.62 -14.19 -15.04
CA ARG A 446 10.27 -12.87 -15.07
C ARG A 446 10.91 -12.54 -13.73
N ALA A 447 10.23 -12.80 -12.62
CA ALA A 447 10.81 -12.64 -11.30
C ALA A 447 12.08 -13.50 -11.12
N GLY A 448 12.06 -14.75 -11.57
CA GLY A 448 13.21 -15.65 -11.55
C GLY A 448 14.40 -15.14 -12.39
N GLU A 449 14.14 -14.61 -13.58
CA GLU A 449 15.15 -13.98 -14.44
C GLU A 449 15.78 -12.77 -13.75
N ASN A 450 14.95 -11.85 -13.22
CA ASN A 450 15.42 -10.63 -12.59
C ASN A 450 16.25 -10.91 -11.33
N ILE A 451 15.91 -11.93 -10.55
CA ILE A 451 16.63 -12.27 -9.31
C ILE A 451 17.70 -13.36 -9.50
N ALA A 452 18.08 -13.73 -10.72
CA ALA A 452 19.00 -14.85 -10.96
C ALA A 452 20.38 -14.72 -10.28
N LYS A 453 20.80 -13.50 -9.92
CA LYS A 453 22.04 -13.22 -9.18
C LYS A 453 21.88 -13.25 -7.64
N ALA A 454 20.68 -13.50 -7.12
CA ALA A 454 20.40 -13.47 -5.70
C ALA A 454 21.03 -14.66 -4.95
N THR A 455 21.61 -14.37 -3.79
CA THR A 455 22.11 -15.37 -2.84
C THR A 455 21.15 -15.58 -1.66
N ASP A 456 20.29 -14.60 -1.38
CA ASP A 456 19.22 -14.72 -0.40
C ASP A 456 18.09 -15.61 -0.95
N LYS A 457 17.76 -16.67 -0.21
CA LYS A 457 16.66 -17.59 -0.56
C LYS A 457 15.28 -16.93 -0.50
N LEU A 458 15.17 -15.84 0.27
CA LEU A 458 13.95 -15.06 0.45
C LEU A 458 14.03 -13.70 -0.26
N GLN A 459 14.87 -13.60 -1.30
CA GLN A 459 14.95 -12.42 -2.14
C GLN A 459 13.56 -11.97 -2.61
N ARG A 460 13.26 -10.69 -2.37
CA ARG A 460 12.00 -10.07 -2.76
C ARG A 460 11.99 -9.64 -4.22
N HIS A 461 10.80 -9.39 -4.75
CA HIS A 461 10.58 -8.89 -6.12
C HIS A 461 9.32 -8.01 -6.18
N PRO A 462 9.23 -6.99 -7.05
CA PRO A 462 8.02 -6.19 -7.25
C PRO A 462 6.74 -6.98 -7.56
N TYR A 463 6.86 -8.18 -8.13
CA TYR A 463 5.71 -9.04 -8.40
C TYR A 463 5.32 -9.95 -7.24
N GLU A 464 6.10 -9.97 -6.16
CA GLU A 464 5.74 -10.70 -4.94
C GLU A 464 4.42 -10.13 -4.38
N PRO A 465 3.48 -10.99 -3.94
CA PRO A 465 2.28 -10.54 -3.25
C PRO A 465 2.55 -9.53 -2.13
N ALA A 466 1.74 -8.47 -2.08
CA ALA A 466 1.86 -7.29 -1.21
C ALA A 466 3.08 -6.38 -1.40
N TYR A 467 4.06 -6.72 -2.25
CA TYR A 467 5.28 -5.90 -2.36
C TYR A 467 5.01 -4.46 -2.82
N LEU A 468 4.23 -4.28 -3.90
CA LEU A 468 3.99 -2.94 -4.47
C LEU A 468 2.99 -2.13 -3.65
N PHE A 469 2.12 -2.78 -2.88
CA PHE A 469 1.40 -2.11 -1.81
C PHE A 469 2.39 -1.51 -0.80
N GLU A 470 3.35 -2.31 -0.32
CA GLU A 470 4.30 -1.89 0.70
C GLU A 470 5.29 -0.82 0.20
N ALA A 471 5.74 -0.93 -1.05
CA ALA A 471 6.68 0.02 -1.64
C ALA A 471 6.01 1.27 -2.23
N GLY A 472 4.77 1.17 -2.70
CA GLY A 472 4.14 2.21 -3.55
C GLY A 472 2.84 2.79 -3.02
N ILE A 473 2.16 2.12 -2.09
CA ILE A 473 0.88 2.60 -1.51
C ILE A 473 1.07 3.04 -0.06
N LEU A 474 1.77 2.26 0.77
CA LEU A 474 2.05 2.63 2.17
C LEU A 474 2.75 4.00 2.31
N PRO A 475 3.73 4.40 1.47
CA PRO A 475 4.33 5.73 1.58
C PRO A 475 3.35 6.88 1.28
N LEU A 476 2.27 6.60 0.55
CA LEU A 476 1.20 7.54 0.22
C LEU A 476 0.06 7.50 1.24
N ALA A 477 0.09 6.55 2.17
CA ALA A 477 -0.94 6.39 3.19
C ALA A 477 -1.18 7.70 3.92
N LYS A 478 -2.46 8.04 4.12
CA LYS A 478 -2.91 9.29 4.77
C LYS A 478 -2.60 10.57 4.00
N TYR A 479 -2.08 10.51 2.77
CA TYR A 479 -2.22 11.63 1.84
C TYR A 479 -3.63 11.59 1.26
N PRO A 480 -4.52 12.56 1.57
CA PRO A 480 -5.90 12.46 1.14
C PRO A 480 -5.99 12.54 -0.38
N ILE A 481 -6.68 11.56 -0.97
CA ILE A 481 -6.96 11.48 -2.41
C ILE A 481 -8.47 11.48 -2.65
N LYS A 482 -8.87 11.96 -3.83
CA LYS A 482 -10.26 11.98 -4.27
C LYS A 482 -10.73 10.64 -4.81
N GLY A 483 -9.84 9.87 -5.44
CA GLY A 483 -10.14 8.57 -6.02
C GLY A 483 -8.95 7.94 -6.74
N VAL A 484 -9.19 6.78 -7.33
CA VAL A 484 -8.20 5.95 -8.00
C VAL A 484 -8.62 5.70 -9.44
N ILE A 485 -7.67 5.77 -10.37
CA ILE A 485 -7.79 5.17 -11.70
C ILE A 485 -6.81 3.99 -11.83
N TRP A 486 -7.30 2.88 -12.37
CA TRP A 486 -6.60 1.59 -12.37
C TRP A 486 -6.58 0.93 -13.75
N TYR A 487 -5.40 0.65 -14.29
CA TYR A 487 -5.28 -0.10 -15.56
C TYR A 487 -4.34 -1.29 -15.39
N GLN A 488 -4.95 -2.45 -15.14
CA GLN A 488 -4.27 -3.72 -14.94
C GLN A 488 -5.22 -4.90 -15.19
N GLY A 489 -4.63 -6.05 -15.49
CA GLY A 489 -5.31 -7.35 -15.53
C GLY A 489 -4.59 -8.36 -16.41
N GLU A 490 -3.73 -7.90 -17.33
CA GLU A 490 -3.04 -8.73 -18.31
C GLU A 490 -2.19 -9.82 -17.64
N SER A 491 -1.55 -9.49 -16.51
CA SER A 491 -0.74 -10.42 -15.69
C SER A 491 -1.55 -11.35 -14.78
N ASN A 492 -2.89 -11.32 -14.88
CA ASN A 492 -3.81 -12.22 -14.16
C ASN A 492 -4.78 -12.92 -15.12
N ALA A 493 -4.71 -12.62 -16.42
CA ALA A 493 -5.68 -13.08 -17.42
C ALA A 493 -5.65 -14.60 -17.71
N HIS A 494 -4.66 -15.32 -17.17
CA HIS A 494 -4.63 -16.79 -17.20
C HIS A 494 -5.65 -17.40 -16.23
N ASN A 495 -6.00 -16.70 -15.15
CA ASN A 495 -6.89 -17.19 -14.10
C ASN A 495 -7.90 -16.12 -13.68
N LYS A 496 -8.97 -16.00 -14.47
CA LYS A 496 -10.06 -15.04 -14.22
C LYS A 496 -10.72 -15.21 -12.86
N ASP A 497 -10.76 -16.44 -12.32
CA ASP A 497 -11.47 -16.76 -11.08
C ASP A 497 -10.66 -16.29 -9.86
N ALA A 498 -9.33 -16.43 -9.90
CA ALA A 498 -8.45 -15.81 -8.93
C ALA A 498 -8.54 -14.27 -9.01
N HIS A 499 -8.47 -13.68 -10.21
CA HIS A 499 -8.59 -12.24 -10.39
C HIS A 499 -9.93 -11.68 -9.86
N SER A 500 -11.03 -12.41 -10.07
CA SER A 500 -12.37 -12.00 -9.60
C SER A 500 -12.46 -11.97 -8.06
N LYS A 501 -11.58 -12.69 -7.35
CA LYS A 501 -11.42 -12.59 -5.88
C LYS A 501 -10.44 -11.49 -5.50
N LEU A 502 -9.33 -11.35 -6.23
CA LEU A 502 -8.27 -10.39 -5.92
C LEU A 502 -8.71 -8.94 -6.12
N PHE A 503 -9.47 -8.62 -7.16
CA PHE A 503 -9.84 -7.23 -7.43
C PHE A 503 -10.71 -6.59 -6.33
N PRO A 504 -11.75 -7.25 -5.79
CA PRO A 504 -12.46 -6.74 -4.61
C PRO A 504 -11.55 -6.59 -3.37
N LEU A 505 -10.58 -7.49 -3.19
CA LEU A 505 -9.60 -7.40 -2.09
C LEU A 505 -8.65 -6.22 -2.26
N LEU A 506 -8.20 -5.92 -3.49
CA LEU A 506 -7.44 -4.72 -3.82
C LEU A 506 -8.20 -3.46 -3.42
N VAL A 507 -9.46 -3.34 -3.84
CA VAL A 507 -10.27 -2.16 -3.53
C VAL A 507 -10.54 -2.05 -2.03
N LYS A 508 -10.86 -3.16 -1.34
CA LYS A 508 -11.01 -3.19 0.12
C LYS A 508 -9.75 -2.75 0.85
N SER A 509 -8.60 -3.26 0.41
CA SER A 509 -7.28 -2.95 0.94
C SER A 509 -7.01 -1.44 0.89
N TRP A 510 -7.17 -0.83 -0.29
CA TRP A 510 -6.86 0.59 -0.48
C TRP A 510 -7.87 1.50 0.21
N ARG A 511 -9.16 1.14 0.21
CA ARG A 511 -10.18 1.86 0.98
C ARG A 511 -9.89 1.87 2.48
N THR A 512 -9.33 0.78 2.99
CA THR A 512 -8.89 0.69 4.38
C THR A 512 -7.69 1.60 4.62
N GLU A 513 -6.67 1.54 3.77
CA GLU A 513 -5.43 2.32 3.91
C GLU A 513 -5.68 3.84 3.83
N PHE A 514 -6.52 4.28 2.89
CA PHE A 514 -6.90 5.69 2.76
C PHE A 514 -8.04 6.11 3.71
N ASN A 515 -8.53 5.20 4.57
CA ASN A 515 -9.63 5.43 5.50
C ASN A 515 -10.87 6.03 4.81
N ASN A 516 -11.22 5.50 3.64
CA ASN A 516 -12.37 5.93 2.86
C ASN A 516 -13.10 4.71 2.27
N PRO A 517 -14.17 4.20 2.92
CA PRO A 517 -14.91 3.03 2.45
C PRO A 517 -15.67 3.26 1.13
N GLN A 518 -15.81 4.51 0.69
CA GLN A 518 -16.47 4.89 -0.55
C GLN A 518 -15.50 5.48 -1.57
N LEU A 519 -14.19 5.30 -1.39
CA LEU A 519 -13.17 5.82 -2.32
C LEU A 519 -13.50 5.38 -3.75
N PRO A 520 -13.74 6.33 -4.69
CA PRO A 520 -13.99 6.03 -6.09
C PRO A 520 -12.85 5.22 -6.69
N PHE A 521 -13.20 4.15 -7.40
CA PHE A 521 -12.23 3.25 -8.02
C PHE A 521 -12.63 2.96 -9.47
N TYR A 522 -12.05 3.70 -10.42
CA TYR A 522 -12.36 3.57 -11.84
C TYR A 522 -11.29 2.75 -12.54
N TYR A 523 -11.69 1.74 -13.32
CA TYR A 523 -10.74 0.82 -13.94
C TYR A 523 -11.01 0.60 -15.42
N VAL A 524 -10.07 -0.05 -16.11
CA VAL A 524 -10.16 -0.29 -17.56
C VAL A 524 -10.46 -1.75 -17.84
N GLN A 525 -11.52 -2.02 -18.64
CA GLN A 525 -11.71 -3.33 -19.28
C GLN A 525 -10.65 -3.50 -20.36
N LEU A 526 -9.92 -4.61 -20.35
CA LEU A 526 -8.75 -4.79 -21.19
C LEU A 526 -9.05 -4.65 -22.70
N SER A 527 -8.04 -4.20 -23.43
CA SER A 527 -8.11 -3.96 -24.88
C SER A 527 -8.09 -5.27 -25.67
N SER A 528 -8.42 -5.28 -26.96
CA SER A 528 -8.30 -6.47 -27.82
C SER A 528 -6.85 -6.98 -27.92
N ILE A 529 -6.66 -8.30 -27.86
CA ILE A 529 -5.41 -9.02 -28.18
C ILE A 529 -5.71 -10.50 -28.45
N ASN A 530 -4.95 -11.15 -29.32
CA ASN A 530 -5.20 -12.54 -29.71
C ASN A 530 -4.76 -13.56 -28.63
N ARG A 531 -5.51 -13.62 -27.52
CA ARG A 531 -5.31 -14.59 -26.42
C ARG A 531 -6.63 -15.35 -26.14
N PRO A 532 -6.67 -16.68 -26.15
CA PRO A 532 -7.94 -17.42 -26.04
C PRO A 532 -8.80 -17.10 -24.81
N SER A 533 -8.20 -16.77 -23.65
CA SER A 533 -8.94 -16.48 -22.41
C SER A 533 -9.62 -15.10 -22.37
N TRP A 534 -9.39 -14.25 -23.38
CA TRP A 534 -9.61 -12.81 -23.26
C TRP A 534 -11.07 -12.37 -23.21
N GLY A 535 -11.97 -13.06 -23.92
CA GLY A 535 -13.41 -12.81 -23.83
C GLY A 535 -13.95 -12.99 -22.42
N TRP A 536 -13.64 -14.14 -21.82
CA TRP A 536 -14.02 -14.46 -20.45
C TRP A 536 -13.39 -13.53 -19.41
N PHE A 537 -12.15 -13.07 -19.64
CA PHE A 537 -11.50 -12.13 -18.72
C PHE A 537 -12.13 -10.73 -18.79
N ARG A 538 -12.43 -10.22 -19.99
CA ARG A 538 -13.15 -8.93 -20.12
C ARG A 538 -14.55 -9.02 -19.52
N GLU A 539 -15.26 -10.11 -19.74
CA GLU A 539 -16.55 -10.33 -19.08
C GLU A 539 -16.42 -10.37 -17.55
N SER A 540 -15.40 -11.03 -17.01
CA SER A 540 -15.19 -11.02 -15.56
C SER A 540 -14.95 -9.60 -15.05
N GLN A 541 -14.18 -8.78 -15.78
CA GLN A 541 -14.01 -7.35 -15.48
C GLN A 541 -15.32 -6.58 -15.52
N ARG A 542 -16.23 -6.85 -16.46
CA ARG A 542 -17.56 -6.22 -16.50
C ARG A 542 -18.38 -6.59 -15.26
N ARG A 543 -18.37 -7.87 -14.87
CA ARG A 543 -19.10 -8.36 -13.69
C ARG A 543 -18.59 -7.73 -12.39
N LEU A 544 -17.32 -7.31 -12.31
CA LEU A 544 -16.76 -6.64 -11.13
C LEU A 544 -17.48 -5.32 -10.78
N MET A 545 -18.08 -4.62 -11.74
CA MET A 545 -18.88 -3.41 -11.45
C MET A 545 -20.09 -3.70 -10.55
N LYS A 546 -20.63 -4.92 -10.59
CA LYS A 546 -21.73 -5.34 -9.71
C LYS A 546 -21.25 -5.73 -8.31
N VAL A 547 -19.95 -6.04 -8.16
CA VAL A 547 -19.34 -6.54 -6.92
C VAL A 547 -18.69 -5.39 -6.14
N VAL A 548 -18.12 -4.42 -6.83
CA VAL A 548 -17.38 -3.32 -6.23
C VAL A 548 -18.21 -2.02 -6.29
N PRO A 549 -18.81 -1.56 -5.19
CA PRO A 549 -19.55 -0.31 -5.17
C PRO A 549 -18.62 0.89 -5.36
N HIS A 550 -19.15 2.04 -5.82
CA HIS A 550 -18.37 3.25 -6.14
C HIS A 550 -17.21 2.96 -7.12
N SER A 551 -17.49 2.15 -8.13
CA SER A 551 -16.57 1.83 -9.21
C SER A 551 -17.21 2.07 -10.56
N GLY A 552 -16.37 2.15 -11.59
CA GLY A 552 -16.77 2.37 -12.96
C GLY A 552 -15.71 1.81 -13.90
N MET A 553 -16.11 1.46 -15.11
CA MET A 553 -15.26 0.75 -16.06
C MET A 553 -15.19 1.45 -17.40
N ALA A 554 -13.99 1.85 -17.81
CA ALA A 554 -13.70 2.31 -19.16
C ALA A 554 -13.46 1.12 -20.09
N VAL A 555 -14.23 1.01 -21.16
CA VAL A 555 -14.04 -0.01 -22.20
C VAL A 555 -12.90 0.41 -23.12
N SER A 556 -12.02 -0.52 -23.52
CA SER A 556 -10.83 -0.19 -24.35
C SER A 556 -10.55 -1.16 -25.52
N TYR A 557 -11.42 -2.14 -25.78
CA TYR A 557 -11.15 -3.14 -26.82
C TYR A 557 -11.06 -2.57 -28.23
N ASP A 558 -11.71 -1.43 -28.46
CA ASP A 558 -11.80 -0.71 -29.74
C ASP A 558 -10.46 -0.10 -30.18
N TYR A 559 -9.50 0.04 -29.26
CA TYR A 559 -8.14 0.51 -29.57
C TYR A 559 -7.07 -0.58 -29.43
N GLY A 560 -7.46 -1.82 -29.13
CA GLY A 560 -6.53 -2.95 -29.00
C GLY A 560 -5.89 -3.38 -30.32
N HIS A 561 -4.88 -4.25 -30.23
CA HIS A 561 -4.15 -4.77 -31.38
C HIS A 561 -3.99 -6.29 -31.26
N PRO A 562 -4.12 -7.08 -32.34
CA PRO A 562 -4.06 -8.53 -32.27
C PRO A 562 -2.75 -9.08 -31.70
N THR A 563 -1.63 -8.38 -31.90
CA THR A 563 -0.29 -8.83 -31.52
C THR A 563 0.42 -7.95 -30.49
N ASP A 564 -0.18 -6.82 -30.10
CA ASP A 564 0.43 -5.87 -29.18
C ASP A 564 -0.53 -5.62 -28.01
N VAL A 565 -0.04 -5.85 -26.80
CA VAL A 565 -0.82 -5.69 -25.57
C VAL A 565 -0.91 -4.22 -25.15
N HIS A 566 -0.12 -3.34 -25.77
CA HIS A 566 -0.01 -1.92 -25.45
C HIS A 566 -0.66 -1.05 -26.54
N PRO A 567 -1.99 -0.83 -26.51
CA PRO A 567 -2.62 0.05 -27.48
C PRO A 567 -2.05 1.47 -27.38
N LYS A 568 -1.54 2.00 -28.50
CA LYS A 568 -0.81 3.30 -28.52
C LYS A 568 -1.73 4.51 -28.38
N ASN A 569 -3.01 4.39 -28.73
CA ASN A 569 -3.96 5.48 -28.56
C ASN A 569 -4.54 5.49 -27.13
N LYS A 570 -3.86 6.18 -26.21
CA LYS A 570 -4.24 6.26 -24.79
C LYS A 570 -5.26 7.35 -24.47
N GLN A 571 -5.43 8.33 -25.36
CA GLN A 571 -6.28 9.50 -25.12
C GLN A 571 -7.73 9.12 -24.78
N PRO A 572 -8.43 8.30 -25.59
CA PRO A 572 -9.82 7.95 -25.30
C PRO A 572 -9.98 7.18 -23.99
N ILE A 573 -8.97 6.40 -23.57
CA ILE A 573 -9.02 5.60 -22.35
C ILE A 573 -8.98 6.52 -21.12
N GLY A 574 -8.07 7.50 -21.08
CA GLY A 574 -8.01 8.50 -20.01
C GLY A 574 -9.26 9.38 -19.95
N GLU A 575 -9.80 9.77 -21.11
CA GLU A 575 -11.04 10.56 -21.22
C GLU A 575 -12.26 9.77 -20.71
N ARG A 576 -12.39 8.47 -21.03
CA ARG A 576 -13.47 7.61 -20.52
C ARG A 576 -13.41 7.43 -19.01
N LEU A 577 -12.21 7.28 -18.43
CA LEU A 577 -12.04 7.27 -16.98
C LEU A 577 -12.44 8.61 -16.35
N ALA A 578 -12.15 9.72 -17.02
CA ALA A 578 -12.55 11.05 -16.54
C ALA A 578 -14.06 11.23 -16.58
N GLN A 579 -14.77 10.69 -17.58
CA GLN A 579 -16.23 10.73 -17.64
C GLN A 579 -16.88 10.02 -16.44
N TRP A 580 -16.34 8.86 -16.02
CA TRP A 580 -16.76 8.21 -14.78
C TRP A 580 -16.57 9.09 -13.56
N ALA A 581 -15.41 9.73 -13.41
CA ALA A 581 -15.17 10.65 -12.31
C ALA A 581 -16.12 11.87 -12.35
N LEU A 582 -16.29 12.49 -13.51
CA LEU A 582 -17.19 13.63 -13.70
C LEU A 582 -18.63 13.29 -13.33
N ALA A 583 -19.16 12.15 -13.80
CA ALA A 583 -20.52 11.73 -13.49
C ALA A 583 -20.69 11.36 -12.02
N ASP A 584 -19.93 10.37 -11.53
CA ASP A 584 -20.21 9.72 -10.24
C ASP A 584 -19.55 10.42 -9.05
N THR A 585 -18.38 11.03 -9.24
CA THR A 585 -17.66 11.73 -8.16
C THR A 585 -18.04 13.20 -8.07
N TYR A 586 -18.30 13.85 -9.20
CA TYR A 586 -18.56 15.30 -9.27
C TYR A 586 -20.00 15.67 -9.65
N GLY A 587 -20.87 14.69 -9.93
CA GLY A 587 -22.29 14.93 -10.23
C GLY A 587 -22.53 15.69 -11.52
N ARG A 588 -21.58 15.67 -12.47
CA ARG A 588 -21.76 16.26 -13.80
C ARG A 588 -22.74 15.43 -14.61
N LYS A 589 -23.56 16.09 -15.42
CA LYS A 589 -24.49 15.44 -16.33
C LYS A 589 -23.79 15.02 -17.63
N VAL A 590 -22.91 14.02 -17.52
CA VAL A 590 -22.20 13.40 -18.65
C VAL A 590 -22.47 11.90 -18.64
N LEU A 591 -22.42 11.25 -19.81
CA LEU A 591 -22.50 9.79 -19.89
C LEU A 591 -21.15 9.19 -19.48
N PRO A 592 -21.08 8.36 -18.44
CA PRO A 592 -19.81 7.78 -17.98
C PRO A 592 -19.42 6.50 -18.73
N SER A 593 -20.37 5.86 -19.42
CA SER A 593 -20.15 4.57 -20.08
C SER A 593 -20.91 4.45 -21.39
N GLY A 594 -20.45 3.51 -22.23
CA GLY A 594 -21.23 2.99 -23.35
C GLY A 594 -22.28 1.99 -22.88
N PRO A 595 -23.01 1.34 -23.82
CA PRO A 595 -24.03 0.36 -23.45
C PRO A 595 -23.47 -0.77 -22.58
N LEU A 596 -24.05 -0.96 -21.39
CA LEU A 596 -23.68 -2.03 -20.46
C LEU A 596 -24.79 -3.05 -20.38
N PHE A 597 -24.46 -4.32 -20.63
CA PHE A 597 -25.45 -5.40 -20.63
C PHE A 597 -26.23 -5.50 -19.32
N ARG A 598 -27.56 -5.32 -19.42
CA ARG A 598 -28.50 -5.42 -18.30
C ARG A 598 -29.18 -6.80 -18.27
N SER A 599 -29.84 -7.16 -19.36
CA SER A 599 -30.54 -8.44 -19.52
C SER A 599 -30.78 -8.81 -20.99
N ALA A 600 -31.04 -10.09 -21.24
CA ALA A 600 -31.54 -10.60 -22.50
C ALA A 600 -32.82 -11.41 -22.29
N THR A 601 -33.78 -11.26 -23.18
CA THR A 601 -34.99 -12.10 -23.26
C THR A 601 -35.06 -12.79 -24.62
N PHE A 602 -35.55 -14.01 -24.65
CA PHE A 602 -35.57 -14.83 -25.87
C PHE A 602 -37.01 -15.17 -26.24
N ASN A 603 -37.45 -14.76 -27.42
CA ASN A 603 -38.80 -15.03 -27.93
C ASN A 603 -38.75 -15.50 -29.38
N GLY A 604 -39.16 -16.75 -29.62
CA GLY A 604 -39.02 -17.40 -30.91
C GLY A 604 -37.56 -17.41 -31.35
N LYS A 605 -37.28 -16.82 -32.51
CA LYS A 605 -35.93 -16.71 -33.11
C LYS A 605 -35.14 -15.48 -32.67
N VAL A 606 -35.73 -14.61 -31.85
CA VAL A 606 -35.16 -13.29 -31.54
C VAL A 606 -34.69 -13.25 -30.09
N ALA A 607 -33.42 -12.87 -29.90
CA ALA A 607 -32.92 -12.41 -28.62
C ALA A 607 -33.06 -10.88 -28.55
N THR A 608 -33.74 -10.35 -27.54
CA THR A 608 -33.84 -8.91 -27.27
C THR A 608 -32.93 -8.58 -26.10
N VAL A 609 -31.94 -7.71 -26.36
CA VAL A 609 -30.91 -7.32 -25.41
C VAL A 609 -31.14 -5.90 -24.94
N THR A 610 -31.09 -5.71 -23.63
CA THR A 610 -31.27 -4.41 -22.96
C THR A 610 -29.96 -3.98 -22.30
N PHE A 611 -29.74 -2.67 -22.26
CA PHE A 611 -28.51 -2.07 -21.73
C PHE A 611 -28.81 -0.96 -20.73
N ASP A 612 -27.92 -0.76 -19.76
CA ASP A 612 -27.73 0.56 -19.16
C ASP A 612 -26.98 1.46 -20.17
N TYR A 613 -27.19 2.79 -20.12
CA TYR A 613 -26.56 3.77 -21.03
C TYR A 613 -26.87 3.51 -22.53
N ALA A 614 -28.11 3.13 -22.81
CA ALA A 614 -28.60 2.69 -24.13
C ALA A 614 -29.07 3.83 -25.06
N GLN A 615 -29.06 5.08 -24.58
CA GLN A 615 -29.59 6.22 -25.32
C GLN A 615 -28.81 6.44 -26.63
N GLY A 616 -29.55 6.53 -27.74
CA GLY A 616 -29.00 6.77 -29.08
C GLY A 616 -27.99 5.73 -29.55
N MET A 617 -28.19 4.45 -29.18
CA MET A 617 -27.35 3.36 -29.66
C MET A 617 -27.26 3.30 -31.18
N HIS A 618 -26.04 3.14 -31.70
CA HIS A 618 -25.76 3.04 -33.13
C HIS A 618 -24.41 2.34 -33.37
N SER A 619 -24.07 2.10 -34.65
CA SER A 619 -22.75 1.61 -35.03
C SER A 619 -21.74 2.75 -35.12
N ALA A 620 -20.58 2.58 -34.52
CA ALA A 620 -19.50 3.58 -34.48
C ALA A 620 -19.00 4.02 -35.87
N ASP A 621 -19.21 3.18 -36.89
CA ASP A 621 -18.76 3.40 -38.26
C ASP A 621 -19.92 3.56 -39.26
N GLY A 622 -21.16 3.66 -38.79
CA GLY A 622 -22.36 3.79 -39.64
C GLY A 622 -22.66 2.54 -40.48
N LYS A 623 -21.99 1.41 -40.23
CA LYS A 623 -22.23 0.13 -40.91
C LYS A 623 -23.20 -0.75 -40.11
N THR A 624 -23.47 -1.96 -40.59
CA THR A 624 -24.25 -2.95 -39.82
C THR A 624 -23.55 -3.25 -38.49
N LEU A 625 -24.35 -3.55 -37.45
CA LEU A 625 -23.81 -3.97 -36.16
C LEU A 625 -23.04 -5.29 -36.30
N ARG A 626 -21.90 -5.38 -35.59
CA ARG A 626 -21.00 -6.54 -35.58
C ARG A 626 -20.69 -7.00 -34.17
N GLY A 627 -20.20 -8.23 -34.05
CA GLY A 627 -19.70 -8.79 -32.79
C GLY A 627 -20.76 -9.47 -31.91
N PHE A 628 -22.01 -9.59 -32.37
CA PHE A 628 -23.04 -10.40 -31.70
C PHE A 628 -22.95 -11.86 -32.11
N GLU A 629 -23.12 -12.75 -31.14
CA GLU A 629 -23.22 -14.19 -31.34
C GLU A 629 -24.42 -14.73 -30.55
N LEU A 630 -25.09 -15.74 -31.11
CA LEU A 630 -26.17 -16.46 -30.44
C LEU A 630 -25.82 -17.94 -30.28
N SER A 631 -26.34 -18.54 -29.21
CA SER A 631 -26.34 -19.99 -29.01
C SER A 631 -27.73 -20.43 -28.54
N ASP A 632 -28.12 -21.64 -28.91
CA ASP A 632 -29.25 -22.36 -28.33
C ASP A 632 -28.79 -23.06 -27.03
N ASP A 633 -29.40 -24.19 -26.68
CA ASP A 633 -29.09 -24.99 -25.49
C ASP A 633 -27.81 -25.85 -25.66
N ASN A 634 -27.17 -25.86 -26.85
CA ASN A 634 -26.01 -26.71 -27.17
C ASN A 634 -24.65 -26.08 -26.80
N GLY A 635 -24.61 -24.77 -26.52
CA GLY A 635 -23.41 -24.03 -26.12
C GLY A 635 -22.44 -23.64 -27.25
N ILE A 636 -22.79 -23.92 -28.51
CA ILE A 636 -22.07 -23.49 -29.72
C ILE A 636 -22.61 -22.11 -30.12
N PHE A 637 -21.71 -21.14 -30.27
CA PHE A 637 -22.04 -19.77 -30.63
C PHE A 637 -21.85 -19.54 -32.13
N TYR A 638 -22.86 -18.95 -32.77
CA TYR A 638 -22.87 -18.59 -34.17
C TYR A 638 -22.97 -17.07 -34.34
N PRO A 639 -22.34 -16.49 -35.38
CA PRO A 639 -22.53 -15.08 -35.71
C PRO A 639 -24.00 -14.72 -35.85
N ALA A 640 -24.35 -13.50 -35.42
CA ALA A 640 -25.72 -13.01 -35.44
C ALA A 640 -25.81 -11.62 -36.06
N THR A 641 -26.94 -11.37 -36.72
CA THR A 641 -27.34 -10.04 -37.18
C THR A 641 -28.03 -9.31 -36.04
N ALA A 642 -27.74 -8.02 -35.88
CA ALA A 642 -28.31 -7.18 -34.82
C ALA A 642 -28.84 -5.85 -35.36
N GLU A 643 -29.95 -5.39 -34.80
CA GLU A 643 -30.59 -4.11 -35.11
C GLU A 643 -30.98 -3.37 -33.83
N VAL A 644 -30.75 -2.05 -33.79
CA VAL A 644 -31.20 -1.20 -32.69
C VAL A 644 -32.67 -0.84 -32.89
N ILE A 645 -33.52 -1.17 -31.91
CA ILE A 645 -34.94 -0.81 -31.88
C ILE A 645 -35.21 -0.04 -30.59
N GLY A 646 -35.28 1.29 -30.67
CA GLY A 646 -35.38 2.14 -29.48
C GLY A 646 -34.12 2.04 -28.63
N GLU A 647 -34.26 1.65 -27.36
CA GLU A 647 -33.15 1.41 -26.42
C GLU A 647 -32.79 -0.09 -26.29
N GLU A 648 -33.29 -0.93 -27.19
CA GLU A 648 -33.02 -2.37 -27.23
C GLU A 648 -32.24 -2.76 -28.48
N VAL A 649 -31.55 -3.89 -28.41
CA VAL A 649 -30.93 -4.53 -29.59
C VAL A 649 -31.60 -5.87 -29.83
N LYS A 650 -32.20 -6.04 -31.02
CA LYS A 650 -32.74 -7.33 -31.47
C LYS A 650 -31.67 -8.08 -32.23
N VAL A 651 -31.45 -9.33 -31.85
CA VAL A 651 -30.39 -10.18 -32.37
C VAL A 651 -31.00 -11.48 -32.91
N THR A 652 -30.61 -11.86 -34.13
CA THR A 652 -31.09 -13.07 -34.82
C THR A 652 -29.94 -13.76 -35.54
N SER A 653 -29.98 -15.09 -35.67
CA SER A 653 -29.01 -15.86 -36.45
C SER A 653 -29.74 -16.87 -37.34
N GLU A 654 -29.23 -17.09 -38.54
CA GLU A 654 -29.77 -18.11 -39.46
C GLU A 654 -29.52 -19.54 -38.94
N GLU A 655 -28.44 -19.72 -38.17
CA GLU A 655 -28.01 -20.98 -37.59
C GLU A 655 -28.73 -21.31 -36.26
N VAL A 656 -29.33 -20.31 -35.60
CA VAL A 656 -29.91 -20.46 -34.25
C VAL A 656 -31.40 -20.13 -34.27
N SER A 657 -32.23 -21.18 -34.32
CA SER A 657 -33.69 -21.05 -34.38
C SER A 657 -34.36 -20.85 -33.01
N THR A 658 -33.71 -21.24 -31.91
CA THR A 658 -34.22 -21.12 -30.54
C THR A 658 -33.13 -20.58 -29.61
N PRO A 659 -32.73 -19.30 -29.73
CA PRO A 659 -31.65 -18.74 -28.94
C PRO A 659 -31.96 -18.80 -27.44
N LYS A 660 -30.94 -19.14 -26.64
CA LYS A 660 -30.95 -19.12 -25.17
C LYS A 660 -29.85 -18.26 -24.58
N MET A 661 -28.82 -17.98 -25.37
CA MET A 661 -27.64 -17.26 -24.94
C MET A 661 -27.21 -16.27 -26.02
N VAL A 662 -26.72 -15.11 -25.58
CA VAL A 662 -26.20 -14.05 -26.44
C VAL A 662 -24.87 -13.53 -25.90
N ARG A 663 -23.93 -13.28 -26.81
CA ARG A 663 -22.64 -12.67 -26.53
C ARG A 663 -22.46 -11.43 -27.39
N TYR A 664 -21.64 -10.49 -26.90
CA TYR A 664 -21.19 -9.35 -27.68
C TYR A 664 -19.71 -9.10 -27.43
N GLY A 665 -18.96 -8.86 -28.51
CA GLY A 665 -17.55 -8.47 -28.45
C GLY A 665 -16.67 -9.49 -27.72
N PHE A 666 -17.03 -10.78 -27.79
CA PHE A 666 -16.46 -11.83 -26.93
C PHE A 666 -15.15 -12.42 -27.49
N SER A 667 -14.96 -12.37 -28.81
CA SER A 667 -13.73 -12.81 -29.47
C SER A 667 -12.51 -12.04 -28.93
N PRO A 668 -11.33 -12.67 -28.74
CA PRO A 668 -10.16 -12.01 -28.15
C PRO A 668 -9.73 -10.72 -28.85
N VAL A 669 -9.86 -10.71 -30.18
CA VAL A 669 -9.80 -9.53 -31.03
C VAL A 669 -11.18 -9.33 -31.59
N THR A 670 -11.81 -8.20 -31.30
CA THR A 670 -13.18 -7.92 -31.74
C THR A 670 -13.26 -6.58 -32.47
N ASP A 671 -14.09 -6.57 -33.52
CA ASP A 671 -14.47 -5.39 -34.30
C ASP A 671 -15.92 -4.95 -33.99
N GLY A 672 -16.44 -5.37 -32.84
CA GLY A 672 -17.74 -4.95 -32.32
C GLY A 672 -17.83 -3.43 -32.29
N ASN A 673 -18.90 -2.89 -32.86
CA ASN A 673 -19.04 -1.47 -33.18
C ASN A 673 -20.26 -0.81 -32.53
N LEU A 674 -20.96 -1.46 -31.60
CA LEU A 674 -22.07 -0.84 -30.87
C LEU A 674 -21.55 0.25 -29.92
N VAL A 675 -22.04 1.47 -30.10
CA VAL A 675 -21.81 2.64 -29.24
C VAL A 675 -23.14 3.28 -28.86
N ASN A 676 -23.14 4.17 -27.86
CA ASN A 676 -24.28 5.05 -27.55
C ASN A 676 -24.14 6.44 -28.19
N GLU A 677 -25.04 7.37 -27.89
CA GLU A 677 -25.04 8.74 -28.42
C GLU A 677 -23.74 9.52 -28.16
N ALA A 678 -23.00 9.17 -27.10
CA ALA A 678 -21.70 9.78 -26.78
C ALA A 678 -20.52 9.10 -27.50
N ASN A 679 -20.79 8.17 -28.42
CA ASN A 679 -19.78 7.34 -29.11
C ASN A 679 -18.94 6.48 -28.14
N LEU A 680 -19.52 6.09 -27.00
CA LEU A 680 -18.85 5.22 -26.03
C LEU A 680 -19.16 3.75 -26.35
N PRO A 681 -18.14 2.88 -26.45
CA PRO A 681 -18.33 1.49 -26.88
C PRO A 681 -19.05 0.66 -25.83
N ALA A 682 -19.95 -0.20 -26.31
CA ALA A 682 -20.59 -1.21 -25.48
C ALA A 682 -19.55 -2.20 -24.94
N SER A 683 -19.71 -2.63 -23.69
CA SER A 683 -18.76 -3.56 -23.05
C SER A 683 -18.91 -5.00 -23.56
N THR A 684 -17.82 -5.76 -23.61
CA THR A 684 -17.86 -7.22 -23.85
C THR A 684 -18.76 -7.89 -22.82
N PHE A 685 -19.67 -8.76 -23.27
CA PHE A 685 -20.52 -9.53 -22.36
C PHE A 685 -20.90 -10.92 -22.89
N THR A 686 -21.34 -11.78 -21.96
CA THR A 686 -22.16 -12.95 -22.25
C THR A 686 -23.38 -12.98 -21.34
N SER A 687 -24.52 -13.49 -21.84
CA SER A 687 -25.70 -13.81 -21.03
C SER A 687 -25.64 -15.21 -20.40
N GLU A 688 -24.55 -15.96 -20.62
CA GLU A 688 -24.31 -17.21 -19.90
C GLU A 688 -24.30 -16.98 -18.38
N PRO A 689 -24.86 -17.91 -17.59
CA PRO A 689 -24.88 -17.84 -16.12
C PRO A 689 -23.51 -17.53 -15.49
#